data_AF-A0A926DYC2-F1
#
_entry.id   AF-A0A926DYC2-F1
#
_cell.length_a   1.000
_cell.length_b   1.000
_cell.length_c   1.000
_cell.angle_alpha   90.00
_cell.angle_beta   90.00
_cell.angle_gamma   90.00
#
_symmetry.space_group_name_H-M   'P 1'
#
loop_
_entity.id
_entity.type
_entity.pdbx_description
1 polymer ?
#
loop_
_entity_poly.entity_id
_entity_poly.type
_entity_poly.pdbx_seq_one_letter_code
_entity_poly.pdbx_strand_id
1 'polypeptide(L)'
;MVAEIIGVGAGLLSGDIVNQNARFLSRELSPLGIEIARQSTVGDNKLELQRRLAQALERSDLVILLGGIGPTADDITKQTIVAGLGSSLELHEESLAQIQEFYRKQGREMPPETMQMAMMPKGAAVFRNRRGTAPGCALSAGSQCMLLLPENPGELSSMLLNSVYPYLVKFVGGAAFCTLHLNGLSADEATRKLGDLLHSKNPVIALYPVGRDQLALRITARGAGGGDYARAQAEKLCAQARDEITRRFGAAVSGAASAKAGVVQAAASSGAKQAPVKQKWYQKLLPWKGDDRREVVRKSVLLLAMVVLAGSLTYIGAFYWGAQANRNLVAGMESLFQQGASDLPEGYPKDYLAKFAPWWEINPDVAGRIEIEGTPLKYAIVQGKDNDYYLRRTFYKKEDKHGVPFVDFRVDLKKESTNTVIYGHNMTDGQIFGELINYKKLDYYRQHPVIKFDSVYREGTYKIAAVILTRADDPNFMYHDFIEPKNNQEMEQFIFKMQQRTLINTTVDVRPGDKLITLSTCDYSFRDPETNQRIARFVVIGRKVRLGESAEVDTANAQLNPNPLLPGDYYDYTSMLASSSSSESSSESSSESLPESESSSSPSDSSEEEWSSSESSEPSSSESSSESSESQSSESSEPPPSSSESSEEEPSSSSSEEEPPPENSSSGGGGPIDMDDLVYIDGEEYEAYDAVARIVMNETGGTFETESTKAQAVAVYSRLVAQGGDVSGFGMRAPNSAVKKAVKSVWGEAVHYRGKPIDVYFYSISAGATNTAREVWGGSIACHNENVDSHWDEDEPGYKVRKTMTRDDVIDRVYDKLGVDLSDVPDDEWFTVDSYTGGGYNDRMTVGGVKRTTGRVMRESVLGLRSAAFEWEFSGNKVIFTTYGYGHGCGMSQHGANGMARDGYDYIEILEHYYPGCSVE
;
A
#
# COMPACT_ATOMS: atom_id res chain seq x y z
N MET A 1 2.39 -42.18 2.06
CA MET A 1 2.85 -41.39 3.21
C MET A 1 1.74 -40.46 3.62
N VAL A 2 1.21 -40.65 4.83
CA VAL A 2 0.19 -39.79 5.45
C VAL A 2 0.88 -38.79 6.38
N ALA A 3 0.47 -37.53 6.32
CA ALA A 3 1.08 -36.44 7.05
C ALA A 3 0.07 -35.64 7.88
N GLU A 4 0.56 -35.05 8.97
CA GLU A 4 -0.20 -34.16 9.84
C GLU A 4 0.59 -32.87 10.09
N ILE A 5 -0.09 -31.72 10.06
CA ILE A 5 0.49 -30.41 10.30
C ILE A 5 0.03 -29.91 11.68
N ILE A 6 0.98 -29.45 12.50
CA ILE A 6 0.74 -28.83 13.80
C ILE A 6 1.34 -27.42 13.75
N GLY A 7 0.48 -26.40 13.70
CA GLY A 7 0.88 -25.00 13.89
C GLY A 7 1.07 -24.71 15.37
N VAL A 8 2.20 -24.11 15.74
CA VAL A 8 2.54 -23.75 17.12
C VAL A 8 2.61 -22.23 17.22
N GLY A 9 1.78 -21.64 18.06
CA GLY A 9 1.79 -20.21 18.36
C GLY A 9 0.43 -19.67 18.79
N ALA A 10 0.40 -18.83 19.83
CA ALA A 10 -0.83 -18.22 20.35
C ALA A 10 -1.57 -17.35 19.30
N GLY A 11 -0.83 -16.63 18.45
CA GLY A 11 -1.41 -15.77 17.39
C GLY A 11 -2.20 -16.52 16.32
N LEU A 12 -1.94 -17.82 16.13
CA LEU A 12 -2.74 -18.68 15.25
C LEU A 12 -4.07 -19.10 15.89
N LEU A 13 -4.15 -19.10 17.23
CA LEU A 13 -5.38 -19.42 17.97
C LEU A 13 -6.29 -18.20 18.14
N SER A 14 -5.72 -16.99 18.29
CA SER A 14 -6.48 -15.75 18.41
C SER A 14 -7.07 -15.26 17.09
N GLY A 15 -6.58 -15.77 15.95
CA GLY A 15 -7.02 -15.36 14.62
C GLY A 15 -6.32 -14.11 14.07
N ASP A 16 -5.44 -13.48 14.86
CA ASP A 16 -4.60 -12.35 14.43
C ASP A 16 -3.70 -12.74 13.24
N ILE A 17 -3.34 -14.03 13.15
CA ILE A 17 -2.52 -14.59 12.08
C ILE A 17 -3.28 -15.74 11.43
N VAL A 18 -3.64 -15.54 10.15
CA VAL A 18 -4.21 -16.61 9.32
C VAL A 18 -3.14 -17.68 9.06
N ASN A 19 -3.45 -18.96 9.29
CA ASN A 19 -2.53 -20.08 9.04
C ASN A 19 -2.35 -20.40 7.54
N GLN A 20 -1.80 -19.45 6.79
CA GLN A 20 -1.53 -19.58 5.35
C GLN A 20 -0.43 -20.62 5.06
N ASN A 21 0.43 -20.90 6.04
CA ASN A 21 1.51 -21.87 5.94
C ASN A 21 1.00 -23.31 5.79
N ALA A 22 -0.04 -23.68 6.53
CA ALA A 22 -0.63 -25.01 6.40
C ALA A 22 -1.28 -25.23 5.02
N ARG A 23 -1.94 -24.18 4.48
CA ARG A 23 -2.45 -24.15 3.09
C ARG A 23 -1.31 -24.34 2.08
N PHE A 24 -0.22 -23.60 2.24
CA PHE A 24 0.96 -23.69 1.37
C PHE A 24 1.55 -25.11 1.37
N LEU A 25 1.83 -25.69 2.55
CA LEU A 25 2.40 -27.03 2.66
C LEU A 25 1.48 -28.11 2.09
N SER A 26 0.18 -28.00 2.33
CA SER A 26 -0.80 -28.94 1.77
C SER A 26 -0.82 -28.90 0.23
N ARG A 27 -0.65 -27.72 -0.36
CA ARG A 27 -0.56 -27.56 -1.81
C ARG A 27 0.74 -28.14 -2.38
N GLU A 28 1.88 -27.85 -1.75
CA GLU A 28 3.20 -28.21 -2.27
C GLU A 28 3.59 -29.68 -2.01
N LEU A 29 3.15 -30.28 -0.91
CA LEU A 29 3.47 -31.67 -0.57
C LEU A 29 2.55 -32.69 -1.24
N SER A 30 1.33 -32.28 -1.60
CA SER A 30 0.39 -33.15 -2.33
C SER A 30 0.96 -33.71 -3.65
N PRO A 31 1.65 -32.90 -4.50
CA PRO A 31 2.43 -33.35 -5.65
C PRO A 31 3.41 -34.51 -5.42
N LEU A 32 3.96 -34.62 -4.20
CA LEU A 32 4.88 -35.69 -3.85
C LEU A 32 4.15 -37.01 -3.57
N GLY A 33 2.82 -37.02 -3.50
CA GLY A 33 2.04 -38.17 -3.05
C GLY A 33 1.99 -38.28 -1.52
N ILE A 34 2.35 -37.20 -0.81
CA ILE A 34 2.17 -37.04 0.64
C ILE A 34 0.77 -36.49 0.87
N GLU A 35 -0.04 -37.23 1.60
CA GLU A 35 -1.42 -36.85 1.89
C GLU A 35 -1.48 -36.15 3.25
N ILE A 36 -1.87 -34.87 3.28
CA ILE A 36 -2.13 -34.19 4.54
C ILE A 36 -3.51 -34.63 5.05
N ALA A 37 -3.55 -35.51 6.05
CA ALA A 37 -4.79 -36.04 6.59
C ALA A 37 -5.41 -35.13 7.65
N ARG A 38 -4.59 -34.37 8.39
CA ARG A 38 -5.04 -33.47 9.46
C ARG A 38 -4.17 -32.22 9.58
N GLN A 39 -4.79 -31.15 10.06
CA GLN A 39 -4.13 -29.93 10.48
C GLN A 39 -4.66 -29.58 11.87
N SER A 40 -3.78 -29.12 12.76
CA SER A 40 -4.15 -28.64 14.09
C SER A 40 -3.30 -27.43 14.46
N THR A 41 -3.82 -26.61 15.36
CA THR A 41 -3.11 -25.45 15.92
C THR A 41 -3.05 -25.62 17.44
N VAL A 42 -1.89 -25.34 18.03
CA VAL A 42 -1.64 -25.41 19.46
C VAL A 42 -0.96 -24.11 19.88
N GLY A 43 -1.35 -23.54 21.02
CA GLY A 43 -0.65 -22.39 21.58
C GLY A 43 0.70 -22.79 22.19
N ASP A 44 1.39 -21.82 22.81
CA ASP A 44 2.72 -22.01 23.39
C ASP A 44 2.66 -22.74 24.76
N ASN A 45 2.01 -23.91 24.78
CA ASN A 45 1.84 -24.77 25.95
C ASN A 45 2.53 -26.12 25.75
N LYS A 46 3.60 -26.34 26.51
CA LYS A 46 4.44 -27.54 26.42
C LYS A 46 3.68 -28.86 26.61
N LEU A 47 2.76 -28.93 27.57
CA LEU A 47 2.01 -30.17 27.85
C LEU A 47 1.02 -30.49 26.73
N GLU A 48 0.33 -29.47 26.21
CA GLU A 48 -0.62 -29.67 25.12
C GLU A 48 0.09 -30.03 23.82
N LEU A 49 1.21 -29.36 23.52
CA LEU A 49 2.04 -29.71 22.37
C LEU A 49 2.58 -31.15 22.44
N GLN A 50 2.98 -31.63 23.63
CA GLN A 50 3.37 -33.04 23.80
C GLN A 50 2.22 -34.02 23.52
N ARG A 51 1.02 -33.74 24.03
CA ARG A 51 -0.15 -34.60 23.78
C ARG A 51 -0.49 -34.67 22.31
N ARG A 52 -0.52 -33.53 21.62
CA ARG A 52 -0.82 -33.44 20.18
C ARG A 52 0.24 -34.11 19.34
N LEU A 53 1.51 -33.92 19.69
CA LEU A 53 2.61 -34.60 19.03
C LEU A 53 2.52 -36.13 19.17
N ALA A 54 2.24 -36.64 20.37
CA ALA A 54 2.07 -38.08 20.60
C ALA A 54 0.93 -38.66 19.75
N GLN A 55 -0.22 -37.98 19.70
CA GLN A 55 -1.37 -38.37 18.89
C GLN A 55 -1.05 -38.36 17.38
N ALA A 56 -0.32 -37.34 16.90
CA ALA A 56 0.05 -37.22 15.50
C ALA A 56 1.05 -38.31 15.08
N LEU A 57 2.02 -38.63 15.95
CA LEU A 57 3.01 -39.70 15.72
C LEU A 57 2.39 -41.10 15.73
N GLU A 58 1.29 -41.33 16.45
CA GLU A 58 0.62 -42.65 16.46
C GLU A 58 -0.03 -42.98 15.11
N ARG A 59 -0.46 -41.97 14.36
CA ARG A 59 -1.35 -42.13 13.18
C ARG A 59 -0.81 -41.60 11.86
N SER A 60 0.38 -40.99 11.86
CA SER A 60 0.98 -40.38 10.68
C SER A 60 2.39 -40.91 10.42
N ASP A 61 2.73 -41.01 9.13
CA ASP A 61 4.09 -41.31 8.67
C ASP A 61 4.98 -40.07 8.75
N LEU A 62 4.38 -38.88 8.63
CA LEU A 62 5.06 -37.58 8.64
C LEU A 62 4.34 -36.59 9.57
N VAL A 63 5.04 -35.98 10.52
CA VAL A 63 4.50 -34.90 11.35
C VAL A 63 5.27 -33.61 11.05
N ILE A 64 4.57 -32.52 10.76
CA ILE A 64 5.17 -31.23 10.43
C ILE A 64 4.78 -30.22 11.51
N LEU A 65 5.76 -29.75 12.27
CA LEU A 65 5.61 -28.69 13.25
C LEU A 65 6.02 -27.35 12.62
N LEU A 66 5.15 -26.35 12.73
CA LEU A 66 5.34 -25.01 12.18
C LEU A 66 5.37 -23.99 13.32
N GLY A 67 6.49 -23.30 13.51
CA GLY A 67 6.63 -22.26 14.54
C GLY A 67 7.23 -22.76 15.87
N GLY A 68 7.51 -21.82 16.77
CA GLY A 68 8.11 -22.07 18.09
C GLY A 68 9.57 -22.54 18.04
N ILE A 69 10.35 -22.12 17.03
CA ILE A 69 11.77 -22.50 16.82
C ILE A 69 12.77 -21.34 16.89
N GLY A 70 12.29 -20.13 17.17
CA GLY A 70 13.07 -18.91 17.30
C GLY A 70 13.82 -18.79 18.64
N PRO A 71 14.25 -17.56 19.00
CA PRO A 71 15.06 -17.30 20.16
C PRO A 71 14.30 -16.86 21.42
N THR A 72 12.96 -16.77 21.42
CA THR A 72 12.20 -16.23 22.57
C THR A 72 11.79 -17.32 23.55
N ALA A 73 11.27 -16.94 24.72
CA ALA A 73 10.92 -17.88 25.80
C ALA A 73 9.69 -18.75 25.47
N ASP A 74 8.82 -18.27 24.59
CA ASP A 74 7.66 -18.96 24.03
C ASP A 74 8.03 -19.90 22.85
N ASP A 75 9.26 -19.84 22.33
CA ASP A 75 9.78 -20.81 21.35
C ASP A 75 10.12 -22.17 21.99
N ILE A 76 9.08 -22.95 22.27
CA ILE A 76 9.17 -24.20 23.05
C ILE A 76 9.26 -25.48 22.21
N THR A 77 9.19 -25.42 20.88
CA THR A 77 8.95 -26.60 20.03
C THR A 77 10.08 -27.64 20.12
N LYS A 78 11.35 -27.20 20.08
CA LYS A 78 12.52 -28.11 20.13
C LYS A 78 12.66 -28.80 21.49
N GLN A 79 12.47 -28.06 22.57
CA GLN A 79 12.55 -28.50 23.95
C GLN A 79 11.42 -29.49 24.27
N THR A 80 10.24 -29.24 23.70
CA THR A 80 9.05 -30.08 23.86
C THR A 80 9.25 -31.44 23.19
N ILE A 81 9.83 -31.46 21.98
CA ILE A 81 10.15 -32.67 21.24
C ILE A 81 11.15 -33.56 21.98
N VAL A 82 12.29 -33.01 22.41
CA VAL A 82 13.32 -33.84 23.07
C VAL A 82 12.81 -34.43 24.38
N ALA A 83 11.98 -33.68 25.11
CA ALA A 83 11.33 -34.15 26.32
C ALA A 83 10.31 -35.28 26.03
N GLY A 84 9.57 -35.19 24.92
CA GLY A 84 8.63 -36.24 24.51
C GLY A 84 9.29 -37.51 23.97
N LEU A 85 10.44 -37.37 23.30
CA LEU A 85 11.17 -38.49 22.69
C LEU A 85 12.25 -39.11 23.60
N GLY A 86 12.46 -38.56 24.81
CA GLY A 86 13.56 -38.99 25.69
C GLY A 86 14.95 -38.73 25.08
N SER A 87 15.09 -37.69 24.27
CA SER A 87 16.32 -37.30 23.59
C SER A 87 16.95 -36.05 24.24
N SER A 88 18.07 -35.58 23.71
CA SER A 88 18.76 -34.36 24.15
C SER A 88 18.99 -33.40 23.00
N LEU A 89 19.22 -32.12 23.32
CA LEU A 89 19.66 -31.13 22.35
C LEU A 89 21.19 -31.07 22.32
N GLU A 90 21.77 -31.01 21.12
CA GLU A 90 23.20 -30.82 20.88
C GLU A 90 23.41 -29.55 20.05
N LEU A 91 24.54 -28.86 20.29
CA LEU A 91 24.87 -27.65 19.55
C LEU A 91 25.26 -28.01 18.12
N HIS A 92 24.57 -27.44 17.14
CA HIS A 92 24.94 -27.56 15.73
C HIS A 92 25.86 -26.40 15.34
N GLU A 93 27.16 -26.65 15.37
CA GLU A 93 28.21 -25.63 15.13
C GLU A 93 28.03 -24.85 13.82
N GLU A 94 27.62 -25.53 12.74
CA GLU A 94 27.40 -24.85 11.45
C GLU A 94 26.21 -23.88 11.50
N SER A 95 25.17 -24.22 12.27
CA SER A 95 24.03 -23.32 12.48
C SER A 95 24.43 -22.14 13.36
N LEU A 96 25.23 -22.38 14.41
CA LEU A 96 25.74 -21.33 15.27
C LEU A 96 26.60 -20.35 14.47
N ALA A 97 27.52 -20.86 13.65
CA ALA A 97 28.36 -20.03 12.79
C ALA A 97 27.54 -19.20 11.79
N GLN A 98 26.45 -19.75 11.25
CA GLN A 98 25.56 -19.02 10.34
C GLN A 98 24.78 -17.91 11.07
N ILE A 99 24.32 -18.16 12.29
CA ILE A 99 23.64 -17.16 13.12
C ILE A 99 24.63 -16.06 13.51
N GLN A 100 25.83 -16.42 13.97
CA GLN A 100 26.89 -15.46 14.29
C GLN A 100 27.25 -14.61 13.07
N GLU A 101 27.38 -15.22 11.89
CA GLU A 101 27.66 -14.50 10.64
C GLU A 101 26.51 -13.57 10.25
N PHE A 102 25.26 -13.94 10.51
CA PHE A 102 24.11 -13.08 10.29
C PHE A 102 24.17 -11.81 11.16
N TYR A 103 24.41 -11.95 12.46
CA TYR A 103 24.56 -10.80 13.36
C TYR A 103 25.80 -9.97 13.03
N ARG A 104 26.92 -10.62 12.71
CA ARG A 104 28.16 -9.96 12.28
C ARG A 104 27.96 -9.11 11.02
N LYS A 105 27.22 -9.63 10.02
CA LYS A 105 26.89 -8.88 8.79
C LYS A 105 26.01 -7.66 9.05
N GLN A 106 25.23 -7.67 10.11
CA GLN A 106 24.38 -6.54 10.53
C GLN A 106 25.12 -5.57 11.48
N GLY A 107 26.41 -5.81 11.76
CA GLY A 107 27.18 -4.97 12.70
C GLY A 107 26.69 -5.07 14.15
N ARG A 108 25.98 -6.15 14.51
CA ARG A 108 25.41 -6.37 15.85
C ARG A 108 26.09 -7.54 16.53
N GLU A 109 26.18 -7.48 17.85
CA GLU A 109 26.59 -8.63 18.67
C GLU A 109 25.41 -9.61 18.81
N MET A 110 25.69 -10.91 18.77
CA MET A 110 24.66 -11.94 18.87
C MET A 110 24.16 -12.05 20.32
N PRO A 111 22.87 -11.82 20.61
CA PRO A 111 22.34 -12.02 21.96
C PRO A 111 22.54 -13.46 22.45
N PRO A 112 22.89 -13.71 23.72
CA PRO A 112 23.16 -15.05 24.23
C PRO A 112 22.01 -16.05 24.02
N GLU A 113 20.77 -15.58 24.17
CA GLU A 113 19.54 -16.38 23.99
C GLU A 113 19.40 -16.93 22.56
N THR A 114 19.95 -16.22 21.57
CA THR A 114 19.93 -16.64 20.16
C THR A 114 20.69 -17.94 19.93
N MET A 115 21.65 -18.28 20.80
CA MET A 115 22.38 -19.56 20.75
C MET A 115 21.45 -20.76 20.81
N GLN A 116 20.29 -20.65 21.48
CA GLN A 116 19.32 -21.75 21.58
C GLN A 116 18.74 -22.17 20.23
N MET A 117 18.70 -21.27 19.24
CA MET A 117 18.27 -21.62 17.88
C MET A 117 19.23 -22.60 17.20
N ALA A 118 20.51 -22.60 17.57
CA ALA A 118 21.53 -23.54 17.07
C ALA A 118 21.50 -24.89 17.79
N MET A 119 20.76 -25.01 18.90
CA MET A 119 20.57 -26.28 19.60
C MET A 119 19.57 -27.14 18.81
N MET A 120 19.98 -28.36 18.50
CA MET A 120 19.22 -29.29 17.65
C MET A 120 19.01 -30.63 18.34
N PRO A 121 17.86 -31.30 18.12
CA PRO A 121 17.69 -32.65 18.63
C PRO A 121 18.81 -33.58 18.13
N LYS A 122 19.36 -34.39 19.03
CA LYS A 122 20.45 -35.32 18.71
C LYS A 122 20.08 -36.22 17.53
N GLY A 123 20.96 -36.27 16.52
CA GLY A 123 20.76 -37.06 15.31
C GLY A 123 19.80 -36.46 14.28
N ALA A 124 19.36 -35.20 14.45
CA ALA A 124 18.52 -34.52 13.47
C ALA A 124 19.30 -34.13 12.20
N ALA A 125 18.64 -34.26 11.04
CA ALA A 125 19.11 -33.67 9.81
C ALA A 125 18.74 -32.18 9.78
N VAL A 126 19.73 -31.30 9.86
CA VAL A 126 19.49 -29.85 9.96
C VAL A 126 19.28 -29.22 8.59
N PHE A 127 18.27 -28.36 8.49
CA PHE A 127 17.94 -27.59 7.30
C PHE A 127 18.41 -26.15 7.47
N ARG A 128 19.36 -25.76 6.61
CA ARG A 128 19.85 -24.39 6.54
C ARG A 128 18.73 -23.42 6.21
N ASN A 129 18.58 -22.38 7.05
CA ASN A 129 17.73 -21.25 6.75
C ASN A 129 18.52 -20.21 5.95
N ARG A 130 18.08 -19.91 4.72
CA ARG A 130 18.76 -18.96 3.82
C ARG A 130 18.17 -17.55 3.87
N ARG A 131 16.99 -17.39 4.48
CA ARG A 131 16.23 -16.14 4.53
C ARG A 131 15.95 -15.63 5.94
N GLY A 132 16.33 -16.39 6.95
CA GLY A 132 16.28 -16.02 8.36
C GLY A 132 17.33 -16.76 9.18
N THR A 133 17.25 -16.62 10.50
CA THR A 133 18.25 -17.12 11.45
C THR A 133 17.91 -18.47 12.06
N ALA A 134 16.63 -18.85 12.13
CA ALA A 134 16.20 -20.08 12.77
C ALA A 134 16.30 -21.29 11.80
N PRO A 135 17.31 -22.17 11.92
CA PRO A 135 17.36 -23.41 11.16
C PRO A 135 16.19 -24.34 11.49
N GLY A 136 15.67 -25.03 10.47
CA GLY A 136 14.74 -26.14 10.65
C GLY A 136 15.48 -27.46 10.80
N CYS A 137 14.78 -28.54 11.08
CA CYS A 137 15.39 -29.88 11.13
C CYS A 137 14.39 -31.01 10.89
N ALA A 138 14.91 -32.20 10.58
CA ALA A 138 14.15 -33.44 10.49
C ALA A 138 14.69 -34.48 11.47
N LEU A 139 13.76 -35.21 12.08
CA LEU A 139 14.04 -36.42 12.87
C LEU A 139 13.37 -37.60 12.18
N SER A 140 14.12 -38.67 11.96
CA SER A 140 13.61 -39.89 11.35
C SER A 140 13.81 -41.08 12.29
N ALA A 141 12.76 -41.86 12.50
CA ALA A 141 12.80 -43.11 13.25
C ALA A 141 12.07 -44.19 12.43
N GLY A 142 12.81 -45.10 11.81
CA GLY A 142 12.23 -46.12 10.92
C GLY A 142 11.55 -45.49 9.70
N SER A 143 10.27 -45.80 9.50
CA SER A 143 9.44 -45.25 8.42
C SER A 143 8.77 -43.91 8.77
N GLN A 144 8.90 -43.45 10.02
CA GLN A 144 8.28 -42.21 10.49
C GLN A 144 9.27 -41.05 10.48
N CYS A 145 8.78 -39.88 10.10
CA CYS A 145 9.57 -38.66 10.00
C CYS A 145 8.84 -37.50 10.69
N MET A 146 9.61 -36.63 11.33
CA MET A 146 9.11 -35.38 11.89
C MET A 146 9.93 -34.22 11.35
N LEU A 147 9.26 -33.15 10.93
CA LEU A 147 9.89 -31.92 10.42
C LEU A 147 9.55 -30.77 11.36
N LEU A 148 10.55 -29.94 11.66
CA LEU A 148 10.39 -28.67 12.33
C LEU A 148 10.77 -27.57 11.35
N LEU A 149 9.83 -26.68 11.05
CA LEU A 149 9.99 -25.63 10.06
C LEU A 149 9.62 -24.25 10.64
N PRO A 150 10.20 -23.16 10.10
CA PRO A 150 9.89 -21.81 10.55
C PRO A 150 8.46 -21.40 10.20
N GLU A 151 7.93 -20.44 10.96
CA GLU A 151 6.61 -19.86 10.74
C GLU A 151 6.60 -18.72 9.70
N ASN A 152 7.73 -18.06 9.45
CA ASN A 152 7.76 -16.99 8.46
C ASN A 152 7.54 -17.57 7.04
N PRO A 153 6.52 -17.14 6.27
CA PRO A 153 6.20 -17.72 4.96
C PRO A 153 7.37 -17.66 3.95
N GLY A 154 8.18 -16.60 4.01
CA GLY A 154 9.35 -16.42 3.16
C GLY A 154 10.48 -17.39 3.50
N GLU A 155 10.68 -17.70 4.78
CA GLU A 155 11.64 -18.68 5.26
C GLU A 155 11.16 -20.11 5.00
N LEU A 156 9.90 -20.41 5.30
CA LEU A 156 9.25 -21.70 5.10
C LEU A 156 9.32 -22.12 3.62
N SER A 157 8.91 -21.24 2.71
CA SER A 157 8.93 -21.52 1.27
C SER A 157 10.34 -21.80 0.75
N SER A 158 11.32 -20.99 1.16
CA SER A 158 12.72 -21.21 0.80
C SER A 158 13.26 -22.54 1.36
N MET A 159 12.99 -22.83 2.64
CA MET A 159 13.45 -24.05 3.28
C MET A 159 12.78 -25.30 2.68
N LEU A 160 11.49 -25.19 2.37
CA LEU A 160 10.72 -26.26 1.74
C LEU A 160 11.36 -26.65 0.40
N LEU A 161 11.59 -25.68 -0.48
CA LEU A 161 12.11 -25.93 -1.83
C LEU A 161 13.58 -26.38 -1.84
N ASN A 162 14.43 -25.78 -1.01
CA ASN A 162 15.87 -25.99 -1.09
C ASN A 162 16.39 -27.17 -0.24
N SER A 163 15.69 -27.51 0.86
CA SER A 163 16.20 -28.44 1.87
C SER A 163 15.23 -29.58 2.16
N VAL A 164 13.96 -29.26 2.40
CA VAL A 164 12.95 -30.26 2.81
C VAL A 164 12.51 -31.11 1.63
N TYR A 165 12.28 -30.52 0.46
CA TYR A 165 11.84 -31.25 -0.73
C TYR A 165 12.88 -32.30 -1.18
N PRO A 166 14.19 -31.97 -1.32
CA PRO A 166 15.22 -32.98 -1.58
C PRO A 166 15.33 -34.05 -0.50
N TYR A 167 15.00 -33.72 0.75
CA TYR A 167 14.99 -34.65 1.86
C TYR A 167 13.81 -35.63 1.77
N LEU A 168 12.59 -35.12 1.57
CA LEU A 168 11.35 -35.92 1.49
C LEU A 168 11.30 -36.84 0.28
N VAL A 169 11.86 -36.44 -0.87
CA VAL A 169 11.92 -37.29 -2.08
C VAL A 169 12.64 -38.62 -1.82
N LYS A 170 13.56 -38.68 -0.83
CA LYS A 170 14.25 -39.92 -0.44
C LYS A 170 13.30 -40.94 0.22
N PHE A 171 12.20 -40.47 0.80
CA PHE A 171 11.21 -41.29 1.50
C PHE A 171 9.94 -41.52 0.68
N VAL A 172 9.69 -40.69 -0.33
CA VAL A 172 8.48 -40.74 -1.15
C VAL A 172 8.83 -41.15 -2.57
N GLY A 173 8.92 -42.46 -2.78
CA GLY A 173 9.03 -43.07 -4.10
C GLY A 173 7.65 -43.54 -4.62
N GLY A 174 7.39 -43.35 -5.91
CA GLY A 174 6.31 -44.06 -6.60
C GLY A 174 4.96 -43.36 -6.75
N ALA A 175 4.87 -42.03 -6.65
CA ALA A 175 3.65 -41.29 -6.94
C ALA A 175 3.79 -40.41 -8.19
N ALA A 176 2.68 -40.22 -8.90
CA ALA A 176 2.54 -39.27 -10.01
C ALA A 176 1.19 -38.55 -9.86
N PHE A 177 1.10 -37.34 -10.39
CA PHE A 177 -0.16 -36.61 -10.43
C PHE A 177 -0.27 -35.77 -11.69
N CYS A 178 -1.50 -35.45 -12.08
CA CYS A 178 -1.79 -34.43 -13.08
C CYS A 178 -3.09 -33.70 -12.73
N THR A 179 -3.21 -32.46 -13.18
CA THR A 179 -4.41 -31.65 -13.02
C THR A 179 -4.98 -31.34 -14.38
N LEU A 180 -6.29 -31.54 -14.54
CA LEU A 180 -7.09 -31.15 -15.69
C LEU A 180 -8.05 -30.05 -15.27
N HIS A 181 -8.31 -29.08 -16.15
CA HIS A 181 -9.33 -28.08 -15.91
C HIS A 181 -10.55 -28.41 -16.79
N LEU A 182 -11.73 -28.43 -16.19
CA LEU A 182 -13.00 -28.56 -16.88
C LEU A 182 -13.65 -27.18 -16.95
N ASN A 183 -13.93 -26.70 -18.17
CA ASN A 183 -14.58 -25.42 -18.39
C ASN A 183 -16.04 -25.64 -18.81
N GLY A 184 -16.94 -24.80 -18.33
CA GLY A 184 -18.36 -24.80 -18.74
C GLY A 184 -19.15 -26.02 -18.26
N LEU A 185 -18.80 -26.57 -17.09
CA LEU A 185 -19.50 -27.67 -16.44
C LEU A 185 -19.71 -27.34 -14.96
N SER A 186 -20.92 -27.58 -14.45
CA SER A 186 -21.20 -27.51 -13.01
C SER A 186 -20.57 -28.70 -12.26
N ALA A 187 -20.30 -28.53 -10.96
CA ALA A 187 -19.70 -29.58 -10.13
C ALA A 187 -20.54 -30.87 -10.13
N ASP A 188 -21.86 -30.75 -10.17
CA ASP A 188 -22.80 -31.88 -10.20
C ASP A 188 -22.77 -32.63 -11.54
N GLU A 189 -22.68 -31.91 -12.65
CA GLU A 189 -22.54 -32.53 -13.98
C GLU A 189 -21.19 -33.23 -14.15
N ALA A 190 -20.12 -32.60 -13.66
CA ALA A 190 -18.79 -33.21 -13.64
C ALA A 190 -18.76 -34.46 -12.76
N THR A 191 -19.36 -34.41 -11.57
CA THR A 191 -19.46 -35.55 -10.64
C THR A 191 -20.23 -36.72 -11.25
N ARG A 192 -21.38 -36.44 -11.89
CA ARG A 192 -22.21 -37.45 -12.54
C ARG A 192 -21.51 -38.13 -13.73
N LYS A 193 -20.77 -37.36 -14.54
CA LYS A 193 -20.00 -37.89 -15.68
C LYS A 193 -18.72 -38.62 -15.25
N LEU A 194 -18.10 -38.25 -14.14
CA LEU A 194 -16.96 -38.97 -13.56
C LEU A 194 -17.38 -40.31 -12.97
N GLY A 195 -18.52 -40.36 -12.28
CA GLY A 195 -19.16 -41.58 -11.81
C GLY A 195 -18.23 -42.54 -11.06
N ASP A 196 -17.92 -43.67 -11.69
CA ASP A 196 -17.05 -44.74 -11.20
C ASP A 196 -15.61 -44.26 -10.91
N LEU A 197 -15.11 -43.25 -11.62
CA LEU A 197 -13.74 -42.77 -11.48
C LEU A 197 -13.48 -42.06 -10.14
N LEU A 198 -14.50 -41.43 -9.54
CA LEU A 198 -14.37 -40.79 -8.22
C LEU A 198 -14.21 -41.81 -7.08
N HIS A 199 -14.63 -43.06 -7.30
CA HIS A 199 -14.55 -44.14 -6.32
C HIS A 199 -13.28 -44.99 -6.49
N SER A 200 -12.43 -44.66 -7.47
CA SER A 200 -11.17 -45.36 -7.70
C SER A 200 -10.20 -45.15 -6.52
N LYS A 201 -9.68 -46.25 -5.99
CA LYS A 201 -8.66 -46.22 -4.92
C LYS A 201 -7.27 -45.85 -5.44
N ASN A 202 -7.01 -46.06 -6.73
CA ASN A 202 -5.75 -45.71 -7.38
C ASN A 202 -5.89 -45.81 -8.92
N PRO A 203 -5.82 -44.69 -9.67
CA PRO A 203 -5.58 -43.32 -9.19
C PRO A 203 -6.77 -42.75 -8.42
N VAL A 204 -6.47 -41.89 -7.44
CA VAL A 204 -7.46 -41.09 -6.71
C VAL A 204 -7.76 -39.83 -7.50
N ILE A 205 -9.03 -39.52 -7.68
CA ILE A 205 -9.48 -38.37 -8.45
C ILE A 205 -10.27 -37.44 -7.53
N ALA A 206 -9.79 -36.20 -7.40
CA ALA A 206 -10.44 -35.16 -6.61
C ALA A 206 -10.91 -34.04 -7.53
N LEU A 207 -12.17 -33.65 -7.40
CA LEU A 207 -12.78 -32.53 -8.11
C LEU A 207 -12.91 -31.34 -7.13
N TYR A 208 -12.51 -30.15 -7.56
CA TYR A 208 -12.68 -28.93 -6.76
C TYR A 208 -12.89 -27.71 -7.67
N PRO A 209 -13.71 -26.74 -7.26
CA PRO A 209 -13.92 -25.49 -8.00
C PRO A 209 -12.66 -24.60 -7.96
N VAL A 210 -12.33 -23.95 -9.08
CA VAL A 210 -11.16 -23.05 -9.21
C VAL A 210 -11.55 -21.66 -9.75
N GLY A 211 -12.81 -21.46 -10.15
CA GLY A 211 -13.41 -20.19 -10.58
C GLY A 211 -14.91 -20.39 -10.87
N ARG A 212 -15.61 -19.38 -11.41
CA ARG A 212 -17.07 -19.45 -11.67
C ARG A 212 -17.48 -20.59 -12.61
N ASP A 213 -16.78 -20.74 -13.74
CA ASP A 213 -17.09 -21.77 -14.75
C ASP A 213 -15.93 -22.76 -14.97
N GLN A 214 -15.07 -22.90 -13.97
CA GLN A 214 -13.90 -23.77 -14.05
C GLN A 214 -13.77 -24.67 -12.83
N LEU A 215 -13.80 -25.97 -13.08
CA LEU A 215 -13.47 -27.00 -12.11
C LEU A 215 -12.08 -27.54 -12.39
N ALA A 216 -11.34 -27.91 -11.37
CA ALA A 216 -10.11 -28.67 -11.53
C ALA A 216 -10.29 -30.11 -11.04
N LEU A 217 -9.80 -31.03 -11.86
CA LEU A 217 -9.69 -32.45 -11.57
C LEU A 217 -8.23 -32.81 -11.31
N ARG A 218 -7.92 -33.14 -10.07
CA ARG A 218 -6.61 -33.67 -9.69
C ARG A 218 -6.63 -35.18 -9.67
N ILE A 219 -5.78 -35.78 -10.48
CA ILE A 219 -5.59 -37.22 -10.61
C ILE A 219 -4.26 -37.56 -9.94
N THR A 220 -4.28 -38.40 -8.92
CA THR A 220 -3.08 -38.84 -8.20
C THR A 220 -2.97 -40.36 -8.26
N ALA A 221 -1.90 -40.87 -8.85
CA ALA A 221 -1.62 -42.30 -8.92
C ALA A 221 -0.43 -42.68 -8.04
N ARG A 222 -0.46 -43.93 -7.56
CA ARG A 222 0.68 -44.58 -6.89
C ARG A 222 1.05 -45.86 -7.64
N GLY A 223 2.33 -46.11 -7.86
CA GLY A 223 2.83 -47.39 -8.37
C GLY A 223 3.09 -48.35 -7.22
N ALA A 224 3.03 -49.64 -7.53
CA ALA A 224 3.41 -50.69 -6.61
C ALA A 224 4.93 -50.91 -6.65
N GLY A 225 5.55 -51.12 -5.49
CA GLY A 225 7.00 -51.26 -5.34
C GLY A 225 7.72 -49.93 -5.07
N GLY A 226 9.05 -49.93 -5.16
CA GLY A 226 9.89 -48.74 -4.88
C GLY A 226 10.69 -48.26 -6.10
N GLY A 227 11.21 -47.04 -6.01
CA GLY A 227 12.11 -46.45 -7.02
C GLY A 227 11.44 -46.07 -8.34
N ASP A 228 12.25 -45.98 -9.40
CA ASP A 228 11.82 -45.49 -10.74
C ASP A 228 10.71 -46.34 -11.38
N TYR A 229 10.63 -47.63 -11.03
CA TYR A 229 9.60 -48.54 -11.53
C TYR A 229 8.20 -48.16 -11.01
N ALA A 230 8.07 -47.88 -9.71
CA ALA A 230 6.81 -47.44 -9.12
C ALA A 230 6.40 -46.08 -9.68
N ARG A 231 7.37 -45.20 -9.94
CA ARG A 231 7.09 -43.90 -10.56
C ARG A 231 6.55 -44.05 -11.99
N ALA A 232 7.20 -44.86 -12.83
CA ALA A 232 6.74 -45.13 -14.19
C ALA A 232 5.34 -45.79 -14.22
N GLN A 233 5.04 -46.66 -13.24
CA GLN A 233 3.71 -47.25 -13.09
C GLN A 233 2.66 -46.21 -12.67
N ALA A 234 2.99 -45.31 -11.75
CA ALA A 234 2.12 -44.21 -11.35
C ALA A 234 1.84 -43.26 -12.52
N GLU A 235 2.88 -42.88 -13.28
CA GLU A 235 2.74 -42.02 -14.47
C GLU A 235 1.84 -42.67 -15.53
N LYS A 236 1.94 -43.99 -15.71
CA LYS A 236 1.06 -44.75 -16.61
C LYS A 236 -0.40 -44.73 -16.13
N LEU A 237 -0.65 -44.92 -14.84
CA LEU A 237 -2.00 -44.88 -14.26
C LEU A 237 -2.62 -43.47 -14.34
N CYS A 238 -1.85 -42.42 -14.04
CA CYS A 238 -2.27 -41.03 -14.23
C CYS A 238 -2.61 -40.74 -15.70
N ALA A 239 -1.79 -41.20 -16.64
CA ALA A 239 -2.04 -41.03 -18.07
C ALA A 239 -3.32 -41.75 -18.51
N GLN A 240 -3.55 -42.99 -18.05
CA GLN A 240 -4.76 -43.74 -18.36
C GLN A 240 -6.03 -43.06 -17.84
N ALA A 241 -6.03 -42.61 -16.59
CA ALA A 241 -7.18 -41.89 -16.02
C ALA A 241 -7.40 -40.54 -16.69
N ARG A 242 -6.32 -39.83 -17.03
CA ARG A 242 -6.40 -38.57 -17.78
C ARG A 242 -7.03 -38.79 -19.14
N ASP A 243 -6.56 -39.76 -19.91
CA ASP A 243 -7.05 -40.04 -21.26
C ASP A 243 -8.52 -40.48 -21.23
N GLU A 244 -8.92 -41.26 -20.22
CA GLU A 244 -10.32 -41.65 -20.00
C GLU A 244 -11.21 -40.46 -19.60
N ILE A 245 -10.74 -39.55 -18.74
CA ILE A 245 -11.45 -38.30 -18.40
C ILE A 245 -11.56 -37.42 -19.64
N THR A 246 -10.49 -37.23 -20.41
CA THR A 246 -10.55 -36.47 -21.67
C THR A 246 -11.52 -37.10 -22.66
N ARG A 247 -11.63 -38.43 -22.71
CA ARG A 247 -12.64 -39.13 -23.53
C ARG A 247 -14.08 -38.85 -23.07
N ARG A 248 -14.34 -38.81 -21.77
CA ARG A 248 -15.68 -38.56 -21.19
C ARG A 248 -16.12 -37.10 -21.27
N PHE A 249 -15.18 -36.17 -21.20
CA PHE A 249 -15.45 -34.73 -21.12
C PHE A 249 -15.19 -33.95 -22.42
N GLY A 250 -14.46 -34.53 -23.37
CA GLY A 250 -14.27 -33.96 -24.71
C GLY A 250 -13.70 -32.54 -24.70
N ALA A 251 -14.33 -31.64 -25.45
CA ALA A 251 -13.90 -30.24 -25.59
C ALA A 251 -13.98 -29.41 -24.29
N ALA A 252 -14.64 -29.92 -23.24
CA ALA A 252 -14.71 -29.25 -21.95
C ALA A 252 -13.39 -29.32 -21.16
N VAL A 253 -12.43 -30.18 -21.55
CA VAL A 253 -11.12 -30.28 -20.88
C VAL A 253 -10.15 -29.27 -21.47
N SER A 254 -9.71 -28.29 -20.66
CA SER A 254 -8.62 -27.38 -21.00
C SER A 254 -7.39 -27.63 -20.13
N GLY A 255 -6.20 -27.53 -20.72
CA GLY A 255 -4.93 -27.60 -20.00
C GLY A 255 -4.52 -29.00 -19.53
N ALA A 256 -3.55 -29.61 -20.22
CA ALA A 256 -2.67 -30.60 -19.61
C ALA A 256 -1.39 -29.88 -19.18
N ALA A 257 -1.37 -29.31 -17.97
CA ALA A 257 -0.09 -29.03 -17.33
C ALA A 257 0.53 -30.37 -16.95
N SER A 258 1.30 -30.96 -17.85
CA SER A 258 2.34 -31.90 -17.44
C SER A 258 3.25 -31.14 -16.50
N ALA A 259 3.17 -31.44 -15.21
CA ALA A 259 4.18 -31.02 -14.26
C ALA A 259 5.51 -31.60 -14.77
N LYS A 260 6.31 -30.75 -15.43
CA LYS A 260 7.74 -30.98 -15.55
C LYS A 260 8.24 -31.24 -14.14
N ALA A 261 8.60 -32.49 -13.87
CA ALA A 261 9.45 -32.81 -12.73
C ALA A 261 10.65 -31.87 -12.79
N GLY A 262 10.78 -31.03 -11.76
CA GLY A 262 11.92 -30.15 -11.57
C GLY A 262 13.20 -30.97 -11.61
N VAL A 263 14.16 -30.47 -12.38
CA VAL A 263 15.49 -31.02 -12.59
C VAL A 263 16.26 -31.08 -11.27
N VAL A 264 16.61 -32.29 -10.81
CA VAL A 264 17.96 -32.62 -10.27
C VAL A 264 18.21 -34.10 -10.57
N GLN A 265 19.00 -34.38 -11.61
CA GLN A 265 19.61 -35.70 -11.79
C GLN A 265 21.12 -35.49 -11.69
N ALA A 266 21.70 -35.89 -10.55
CA ALA A 266 23.13 -36.10 -10.41
C ALA A 266 23.39 -37.30 -9.50
N ALA A 267 23.95 -38.34 -10.13
CA ALA A 267 24.73 -39.45 -9.57
C ALA A 267 24.07 -40.43 -8.59
N ALA A 268 23.81 -41.65 -9.08
CA ALA A 268 24.48 -42.86 -8.59
C ALA A 268 24.16 -44.05 -9.50
N SER A 269 25.19 -44.55 -10.19
CA SER A 269 25.18 -45.76 -11.01
C SER A 269 25.35 -47.02 -10.15
N SER A 270 24.60 -48.08 -10.41
CA SER A 270 25.12 -49.47 -10.49
C SER A 270 24.04 -50.49 -10.90
N GLY A 271 24.28 -51.26 -11.97
CA GLY A 271 23.62 -52.56 -12.19
C GLY A 271 23.24 -52.93 -13.64
N ALA A 272 24.17 -53.58 -14.35
CA ALA A 272 24.05 -54.54 -15.47
C ALA A 272 22.65 -55.04 -15.90
N LYS A 273 22.28 -55.37 -17.16
CA LYS A 273 22.90 -55.68 -18.49
C LYS A 273 21.73 -55.64 -19.50
N GLN A 274 21.88 -55.23 -20.77
CA GLN A 274 22.26 -56.08 -21.92
C GLN A 274 22.57 -55.21 -23.15
N ALA A 275 23.41 -55.73 -24.05
CA ALA A 275 24.07 -55.00 -25.14
C ALA A 275 23.13 -54.53 -26.27
N PRO A 276 23.24 -53.28 -26.77
CA PRO A 276 22.56 -52.86 -27.97
C PRO A 276 23.49 -52.90 -29.19
N VAL A 277 22.89 -53.16 -30.35
CA VAL A 277 23.45 -52.85 -31.68
C VAL A 277 23.97 -51.41 -31.68
N LYS A 278 25.19 -51.18 -32.18
CA LYS A 278 25.88 -49.88 -32.17
C LYS A 278 25.15 -48.83 -33.04
N GLN A 279 24.06 -48.27 -32.53
CA GLN A 279 23.53 -46.99 -33.01
C GLN A 279 24.37 -45.88 -32.38
N LYS A 280 24.97 -45.04 -33.22
CA LYS A 280 25.80 -43.93 -32.76
C LYS A 280 24.92 -42.91 -32.04
N TRP A 281 25.43 -42.30 -30.97
CA TRP A 281 24.65 -41.44 -30.06
C TRP A 281 23.87 -40.32 -30.79
N TYR A 282 24.44 -39.77 -31.87
CA TYR A 282 23.80 -38.73 -32.66
C TYR A 282 22.60 -39.24 -33.49
N GLN A 283 22.50 -40.53 -33.81
CA GLN A 283 21.35 -41.13 -34.51
C GLN A 283 20.11 -41.26 -33.60
N LYS A 284 20.29 -41.14 -32.28
CA LYS A 284 19.19 -41.10 -31.31
C LYS A 284 18.60 -39.69 -31.12
N LEU A 285 19.37 -38.66 -31.45
CA LEU A 285 19.05 -37.25 -31.20
C LEU A 285 18.72 -36.48 -32.49
N LEU A 286 19.34 -36.84 -33.61
CA LEU A 286 19.12 -36.21 -34.91
C LEU A 286 18.28 -37.12 -35.82
N PRO A 287 17.38 -36.57 -36.65
CA PRO A 287 16.65 -37.36 -37.64
C PRO A 287 17.63 -38.09 -38.57
N TRP A 288 17.46 -39.40 -38.76
CA TRP A 288 18.35 -40.21 -39.59
C TRP A 288 17.61 -40.93 -40.71
N LYS A 289 18.33 -41.24 -41.81
CA LYS A 289 17.75 -41.90 -42.98
C LYS A 289 17.42 -43.36 -42.62
N GLY A 290 16.13 -43.68 -42.53
CA GLY A 290 15.60 -44.97 -42.05
C GLY A 290 14.65 -44.87 -40.86
N ASP A 291 14.54 -43.69 -40.23
CA ASP A 291 13.57 -43.45 -39.15
C ASP A 291 12.13 -43.36 -39.67
N ASP A 292 11.18 -43.91 -38.90
CA ASP A 292 9.75 -43.80 -39.19
C ASP A 292 9.26 -42.35 -39.08
N ARG A 293 8.20 -41.98 -39.80
CA ARG A 293 7.66 -40.58 -39.82
C ARG A 293 7.40 -40.04 -38.41
N ARG A 294 6.90 -40.87 -37.49
CA ARG A 294 6.67 -40.48 -36.09
C ARG A 294 7.97 -40.22 -35.32
N GLU A 295 9.02 -40.98 -35.61
CA GLU A 295 10.30 -40.86 -34.94
C GLU A 295 11.09 -39.64 -35.43
N VAL A 296 11.01 -39.34 -36.73
CA VAL A 296 11.50 -38.08 -37.30
C VAL A 296 10.84 -36.88 -36.63
N VAL A 297 9.50 -36.88 -36.51
CA VAL A 297 8.76 -35.79 -35.84
C VAL A 297 9.18 -35.64 -34.37
N ARG A 298 9.27 -36.74 -33.62
CA ARG A 298 9.70 -36.72 -32.21
C ARG A 298 11.11 -36.13 -32.05
N LYS A 299 12.07 -36.56 -32.87
CA LYS A 299 13.46 -36.08 -32.84
C LYS A 299 13.54 -34.61 -33.23
N SER A 300 12.79 -34.18 -34.24
CA SER A 300 12.71 -32.76 -34.65
C SER A 300 12.11 -31.86 -33.56
N VAL A 301 11.03 -32.30 -32.89
CA VAL A 301 10.43 -31.55 -31.77
C VAL A 301 11.38 -31.46 -30.58
N LEU A 302 12.09 -32.54 -30.26
CA LEU A 302 13.11 -32.54 -29.20
C LEU A 302 14.25 -31.56 -29.51
N LEU A 303 14.71 -31.52 -30.77
CA LEU A 303 15.75 -30.62 -31.22
C LEU A 303 15.30 -29.16 -31.14
N LEU A 304 14.06 -28.87 -31.56
CA LEU A 304 13.45 -27.55 -31.40
C LEU A 304 13.36 -27.15 -29.91
N ALA A 305 12.93 -28.05 -29.04
CA ALA A 305 12.85 -27.80 -27.60
C ALA A 305 14.23 -27.54 -26.98
N MET A 306 15.28 -28.25 -27.42
CA MET A 306 16.65 -28.01 -26.98
C MET A 306 17.17 -26.64 -27.44
N VAL A 307 16.84 -26.21 -28.67
CA VAL A 307 17.18 -24.88 -29.17
C VAL A 307 16.45 -23.79 -28.36
N VAL A 308 15.16 -23.96 -28.08
CA VAL A 308 14.39 -23.02 -27.26
C VAL A 308 14.93 -22.95 -25.83
N LEU A 309 15.30 -24.10 -25.24
CA LEU A 309 15.91 -24.15 -23.91
C LEU A 309 17.27 -23.45 -23.89
N ALA A 310 18.14 -23.70 -24.88
CA ALA A 310 19.42 -23.04 -25.00
C ALA A 310 19.27 -21.53 -25.19
N GLY A 311 18.31 -21.09 -26.01
CA GLY A 311 17.94 -19.68 -26.17
C GLY A 311 17.43 -19.04 -24.88
N SER A 312 16.61 -19.75 -24.12
CA SER A 312 16.09 -19.29 -22.83
C SER A 312 17.19 -19.18 -21.77
N LEU A 313 18.09 -20.17 -21.69
CA LEU A 313 19.22 -20.17 -20.75
C LEU A 313 20.24 -19.08 -21.09
N THR A 314 20.53 -18.85 -22.37
CA THR A 314 21.39 -17.75 -22.80
C THR A 314 20.76 -16.39 -22.50
N TYR A 315 19.45 -16.23 -22.69
CA TYR A 315 18.72 -15.01 -22.32
C TYR A 315 18.76 -14.75 -20.81
N ILE A 316 18.46 -15.77 -19.98
CA ILE A 316 18.52 -15.66 -18.51
C ILE A 316 19.97 -15.37 -18.07
N GLY A 317 20.95 -16.07 -18.63
CA GLY A 317 22.37 -15.85 -18.35
C GLY A 317 22.82 -14.42 -18.69
N ALA A 318 22.41 -13.89 -19.84
CA ALA A 318 22.69 -12.51 -20.23
C ALA A 318 22.04 -11.49 -19.29
N PHE A 319 20.83 -11.74 -18.81
CA PHE A 319 20.14 -10.89 -17.84
C PHE A 319 20.89 -10.81 -16.50
N TYR A 320 21.23 -11.96 -15.90
CA TYR A 320 22.00 -11.99 -14.65
C TYR A 320 23.41 -11.43 -14.80
N TRP A 321 24.06 -11.70 -15.93
CA TRP A 321 25.38 -11.13 -16.24
C TRP A 321 25.33 -9.60 -16.32
N GLY A 322 24.32 -9.03 -16.98
CA GLY A 322 24.10 -7.59 -17.05
C GLY A 322 23.89 -6.96 -15.67
N ALA A 323 23.04 -7.56 -14.83
CA ALA A 323 22.80 -7.10 -13.47
C ALA A 323 24.08 -7.11 -12.62
N GLN A 324 24.87 -8.19 -12.68
CA GLN A 324 26.14 -8.28 -11.95
C GLN A 324 27.20 -7.32 -12.50
N ALA A 325 27.26 -7.13 -13.82
CA ALA A 325 28.16 -6.17 -14.44
C ALA A 325 27.87 -4.74 -13.97
N ASN A 326 26.59 -4.35 -13.86
CA ASN A 326 26.21 -3.04 -13.32
C ASN A 326 26.61 -2.88 -11.84
N ARG A 327 26.40 -3.90 -11.00
CA ARG A 327 26.86 -3.88 -9.59
C ARG A 327 28.36 -3.69 -9.48
N ASN A 328 29.14 -4.41 -10.29
CA ASN A 328 30.59 -4.28 -10.30
C ASN A 328 31.03 -2.89 -10.78
N LEU A 329 30.31 -2.31 -11.75
CA LEU A 329 30.55 -0.96 -12.25
C LEU A 329 30.33 0.08 -11.15
N VAL A 330 29.19 0.01 -10.45
CA VAL A 330 28.84 0.92 -9.35
C VAL A 330 29.85 0.78 -8.19
N ALA A 331 30.21 -0.45 -7.80
CA ALA A 331 31.21 -0.68 -6.77
C ALA A 331 32.60 -0.16 -7.17
N GLY A 332 32.98 -0.29 -8.44
CA GLY A 332 34.21 0.28 -8.98
C GLY A 332 34.21 1.81 -8.91
N MET A 333 33.08 2.45 -9.23
CA MET A 333 32.93 3.90 -9.10
C MET A 333 33.02 4.38 -7.66
N GLU A 334 32.38 3.69 -6.72
CA GLU A 334 32.46 4.04 -5.29
C GLU A 334 33.90 3.89 -4.76
N SER A 335 34.62 2.85 -5.19
CA SER A 335 36.04 2.69 -4.84
C SER A 335 36.89 3.86 -5.35
N LEU A 336 36.66 4.31 -6.59
CA LEU A 336 37.36 5.48 -7.16
C LEU A 336 37.04 6.77 -6.39
N PHE A 337 35.79 6.96 -5.95
CA PHE A 337 35.40 8.10 -5.15
C PHE A 337 36.08 8.12 -3.77
N GLN A 338 36.14 6.96 -3.11
CA GLN A 338 36.75 6.83 -1.79
C GLN A 338 38.28 6.97 -1.81
N GLN A 339 38.94 6.64 -2.91
CA GLN A 339 40.38 6.87 -3.07
C GLN A 339 40.73 8.36 -3.07
N GLY A 340 39.78 9.24 -3.47
CA GLY A 340 40.00 10.66 -3.63
C GLY A 340 41.00 10.98 -4.75
N ALA A 341 41.24 12.28 -4.99
CA ALA A 341 42.28 12.73 -5.92
C ALA A 341 43.41 13.40 -5.13
N SER A 342 44.66 13.02 -5.41
CA SER A 342 45.85 13.68 -4.84
C SER A 342 46.14 15.02 -5.51
N ASP A 343 45.84 15.14 -6.81
CA ASP A 343 45.97 16.37 -7.60
C ASP A 343 44.69 16.58 -8.42
N LEU A 344 44.32 17.84 -8.68
CA LEU A 344 43.15 18.17 -9.49
C LEU A 344 43.48 18.07 -11.00
N PRO A 345 42.65 17.40 -11.81
CA PRO A 345 42.85 17.30 -13.26
C PRO A 345 42.89 18.67 -13.95
N GLU A 346 43.60 18.74 -15.09
CA GLU A 346 43.64 19.96 -15.89
C GLU A 346 42.23 20.31 -16.41
N GLY A 347 41.81 21.56 -16.20
CA GLY A 347 40.47 22.03 -16.56
C GLY A 347 39.37 21.74 -15.52
N TYR A 348 39.71 21.13 -14.38
CA TYR A 348 38.75 20.91 -13.29
C TYR A 348 38.18 22.24 -12.75
N PRO A 349 36.85 22.39 -12.63
CA PRO A 349 36.24 23.60 -12.11
C PRO A 349 36.68 23.91 -10.68
N LYS A 350 37.11 25.15 -10.43
CA LYS A 350 37.65 25.58 -9.12
C LYS A 350 36.62 25.57 -7.99
N ASP A 351 35.35 25.67 -8.34
CA ASP A 351 34.21 25.68 -7.45
C ASP A 351 33.65 24.28 -7.15
N TYR A 352 34.21 23.23 -7.76
CA TYR A 352 33.83 21.85 -7.45
C TYR A 352 34.61 21.32 -6.24
N LEU A 353 33.94 20.49 -5.43
CA LEU A 353 34.54 19.78 -4.30
C LEU A 353 35.51 18.71 -4.83
N ALA A 354 36.77 18.78 -4.40
CA ALA A 354 37.87 17.93 -4.86
C ALA A 354 37.56 16.41 -4.85
N LYS A 355 36.68 15.94 -3.95
CA LYS A 355 36.26 14.53 -3.88
C LYS A 355 35.61 14.00 -5.16
N PHE A 356 35.09 14.88 -6.03
CA PHE A 356 34.49 14.48 -7.31
C PHE A 356 35.48 14.44 -8.48
N ALA A 357 36.73 14.86 -8.29
CA ALA A 357 37.73 14.92 -9.37
C ALA A 357 37.93 13.57 -10.11
N PRO A 358 38.02 12.40 -9.45
CA PRO A 358 38.15 11.11 -10.14
C PRO A 358 36.96 10.78 -11.05
N TRP A 359 35.76 11.20 -10.66
CA TRP A 359 34.56 11.00 -11.46
C TRP A 359 34.45 11.99 -12.61
N TRP A 360 34.84 13.24 -12.39
CA TRP A 360 34.82 14.28 -13.41
C TRP A 360 35.76 13.97 -14.58
N GLU A 361 36.93 13.39 -14.30
CA GLU A 361 37.89 12.97 -15.34
C GLU A 361 37.30 11.88 -16.26
N ILE A 362 36.44 11.02 -15.72
CA ILE A 362 35.72 9.99 -16.48
C ILE A 362 34.52 10.58 -17.22
N ASN A 363 33.72 11.40 -16.54
CA ASN A 363 32.55 12.05 -17.09
C ASN A 363 32.37 13.46 -16.48
N PRO A 364 32.63 14.52 -17.27
CA PRO A 364 32.44 15.90 -16.84
C PRO A 364 30.99 16.27 -16.47
N ASP A 365 30.01 15.47 -16.89
CA ASP A 365 28.58 15.68 -16.59
C ASP A 365 28.22 15.22 -15.16
N VAL A 366 29.20 14.80 -14.34
CA VAL A 366 28.99 14.47 -12.93
C VAL A 366 28.39 15.67 -12.18
N ALA A 367 27.31 15.40 -11.47
CA ALA A 367 26.50 16.38 -10.76
C ALA A 367 26.54 16.18 -9.25
N GLY A 368 26.82 14.96 -8.78
CA GLY A 368 26.95 14.68 -7.36
C GLY A 368 27.00 13.20 -7.00
N ARG A 369 26.79 12.90 -5.73
CA ARG A 369 26.65 11.55 -5.15
C ARG A 369 25.40 11.51 -4.28
N ILE A 370 24.59 10.48 -4.44
CA ILE A 370 23.46 10.20 -3.55
C ILE A 370 23.70 8.93 -2.74
N GLU A 371 23.31 8.95 -1.48
CA GLU A 371 23.38 7.82 -0.57
C GLU A 371 22.19 7.83 0.40
N ILE A 372 21.65 6.65 0.70
CA ILE A 372 20.76 6.43 1.84
C ILE A 372 21.44 5.42 2.76
N GLU A 373 21.79 5.88 3.97
CA GLU A 373 22.59 5.11 4.91
C GLU A 373 21.88 3.80 5.32
N GLY A 374 22.64 2.71 5.41
CA GLY A 374 22.09 1.38 5.68
C GLY A 374 21.42 0.69 4.48
N THR A 375 21.44 1.30 3.30
CA THR A 375 20.90 0.70 2.07
C THR A 375 21.99 0.50 0.99
N PRO A 376 21.75 -0.34 -0.03
CA PRO A 376 22.62 -0.43 -1.21
C PRO A 376 22.58 0.81 -2.12
N LEU A 377 21.73 1.80 -1.84
CA LEU A 377 21.59 3.00 -2.67
C LEU A 377 22.78 3.92 -2.41
N LYS A 378 23.81 3.79 -3.25
CA LYS A 378 24.99 4.64 -3.33
C LYS A 378 25.37 4.81 -4.79
N TYR A 379 25.07 5.97 -5.36
CA TYR A 379 25.23 6.19 -6.81
C TYR A 379 25.84 7.55 -7.09
N ALA A 380 26.68 7.59 -8.12
CA ALA A 380 27.02 8.83 -8.79
C ALA A 380 25.78 9.35 -9.53
N ILE A 381 25.63 10.67 -9.51
CA ILE A 381 24.57 11.40 -10.19
C ILE A 381 25.20 12.24 -11.29
N VAL A 382 24.53 12.30 -12.44
CA VAL A 382 24.93 13.12 -13.59
C VAL A 382 23.84 14.12 -13.93
N GLN A 383 24.16 15.14 -14.72
CA GLN A 383 23.17 16.07 -15.27
C GLN A 383 23.38 16.22 -16.77
N GLY A 384 22.35 15.91 -17.55
CA GLY A 384 22.35 16.08 -19.00
C GLY A 384 21.87 17.47 -19.43
N LYS A 385 21.78 17.68 -20.74
CA LYS A 385 21.08 18.84 -21.34
C LYS A 385 19.57 18.64 -21.44
N ASP A 386 19.12 17.42 -21.18
CA ASP A 386 17.74 16.95 -21.22
C ASP A 386 17.56 15.83 -20.18
N ASN A 387 16.33 15.36 -20.02
CA ASN A 387 15.97 14.27 -19.10
C ASN A 387 15.95 12.88 -19.78
N ASP A 388 16.41 12.75 -21.03
CA ASP A 388 16.31 11.52 -21.83
C ASP A 388 17.66 10.83 -22.03
N TYR A 389 18.74 11.61 -22.14
CA TYR A 389 20.06 11.13 -22.54
C TYR A 389 20.60 10.06 -21.60
N TYR A 390 20.46 10.28 -20.29
CA TYR A 390 20.94 9.37 -19.23
C TYR A 390 19.92 8.33 -18.80
N LEU A 391 18.70 8.39 -19.32
CA LEU A 391 17.68 7.37 -19.06
C LEU A 391 18.11 5.99 -19.55
N ARG A 392 18.93 5.89 -20.62
CA ARG A 392 19.41 4.61 -21.17
C ARG A 392 20.93 4.57 -21.32
N ARG A 393 21.66 5.35 -20.50
CA ARG A 393 23.13 5.38 -20.54
C ARG A 393 23.71 5.28 -19.15
N THR A 394 24.79 4.54 -19.03
CA THR A 394 25.62 4.49 -17.81
C THR A 394 26.39 5.79 -17.61
N PHE A 395 27.04 5.92 -16.45
CA PHE A 395 27.99 6.99 -16.16
C PHE A 395 29.08 7.16 -17.24
N TYR A 396 29.50 6.07 -17.90
CA TYR A 396 30.49 6.09 -18.99
C TYR A 396 29.89 6.46 -20.36
N LYS A 397 28.65 6.97 -20.40
CA LYS A 397 27.90 7.31 -21.63
C LYS A 397 27.65 6.13 -22.58
N LYS A 398 27.80 4.89 -22.10
CA LYS A 398 27.48 3.65 -22.83
C LYS A 398 26.02 3.29 -22.66
N GLU A 399 25.37 2.83 -23.73
CA GLU A 399 23.98 2.36 -23.66
C GLU A 399 23.83 1.20 -22.68
N ASP A 400 22.84 1.32 -21.81
CA ASP A 400 22.48 0.29 -20.84
C ASP A 400 21.03 0.46 -20.37
N LYS A 401 20.39 -0.66 -20.00
CA LYS A 401 18.98 -0.68 -19.59
C LYS A 401 18.75 -0.14 -18.17
N HIS A 402 19.77 -0.16 -17.30
CA HIS A 402 19.69 0.37 -15.93
C HIS A 402 19.85 1.89 -15.92
N GLY A 403 20.55 2.47 -16.91
CA GLY A 403 20.87 3.89 -16.94
C GLY A 403 21.79 4.30 -15.79
N VAL A 404 21.74 5.57 -15.42
CA VAL A 404 22.39 6.15 -14.24
C VAL A 404 21.43 7.19 -13.66
N PRO A 405 21.30 7.35 -12.33
CA PRO A 405 20.40 8.38 -11.82
C PRO A 405 20.93 9.77 -12.18
N PHE A 406 20.03 10.68 -12.53
CA PHE A 406 20.36 11.98 -13.10
C PHE A 406 19.47 13.09 -12.55
N VAL A 407 20.04 14.29 -12.41
CA VAL A 407 19.31 15.50 -12.00
C VAL A 407 18.53 16.04 -13.20
N ASP A 408 17.34 16.60 -12.96
CA ASP A 408 16.59 17.35 -13.96
C ASP A 408 17.46 18.44 -14.61
N PHE A 409 17.41 18.56 -15.93
CA PHE A 409 18.25 19.50 -16.68
C PHE A 409 18.02 20.98 -16.30
N ARG A 410 16.87 21.32 -15.71
CA ARG A 410 16.51 22.69 -15.29
C ARG A 410 17.05 23.06 -13.91
N VAL A 411 17.48 22.09 -13.11
CA VAL A 411 18.01 22.35 -11.76
C VAL A 411 19.36 23.06 -11.83
N ASP A 412 19.50 24.14 -11.07
CA ASP A 412 20.79 24.81 -10.87
C ASP A 412 21.43 24.35 -9.55
N LEU A 413 22.42 23.46 -9.65
CA LEU A 413 23.16 22.92 -8.50
C LEU A 413 24.14 23.94 -7.87
N LYS A 414 24.51 24.99 -8.62
CA LYS A 414 25.44 26.03 -8.14
C LYS A 414 24.70 27.09 -7.35
N LYS A 415 23.55 27.55 -7.84
CA LYS A 415 22.62 28.43 -7.10
C LYS A 415 21.89 27.68 -5.99
N GLU A 416 21.77 26.35 -6.12
CA GLU A 416 20.98 25.48 -5.27
C GLU A 416 19.47 25.76 -5.41
N SER A 417 18.89 25.17 -6.46
CA SER A 417 17.46 25.27 -6.70
C SER A 417 16.61 24.82 -5.53
N THR A 418 15.42 25.40 -5.42
CA THR A 418 14.51 25.15 -4.30
C THR A 418 14.11 23.69 -4.19
N ASN A 419 13.90 23.00 -5.31
CA ASN A 419 13.71 21.56 -5.33
C ASN A 419 14.67 20.91 -6.34
N THR A 420 15.56 20.05 -5.84
CA THR A 420 16.46 19.24 -6.66
C THR A 420 15.77 17.94 -7.04
N VAL A 421 15.24 17.86 -8.26
CA VAL A 421 14.57 16.66 -8.77
C VAL A 421 15.61 15.72 -9.39
N ILE A 422 15.63 14.46 -8.95
CA ILE A 422 16.52 13.40 -9.42
C ILE A 422 15.68 12.21 -9.88
N TYR A 423 15.95 11.73 -11.08
CA TYR A 423 15.28 10.60 -11.68
C TYR A 423 16.16 9.36 -11.64
N GLY A 424 15.54 8.19 -11.51
CA GLY A 424 16.22 6.90 -11.59
C GLY A 424 15.26 5.76 -11.87
N HIS A 425 15.75 4.70 -12.51
CA HIS A 425 14.93 3.52 -12.81
C HIS A 425 14.61 2.72 -11.55
N ASN A 426 13.39 2.15 -11.54
CA ASN A 426 12.98 1.15 -10.56
C ASN A 426 13.32 -0.23 -11.12
N MET A 427 14.54 -0.70 -10.85
CA MET A 427 14.98 -2.02 -11.30
C MET A 427 14.45 -3.10 -10.37
N THR A 428 13.91 -4.19 -10.93
CA THR A 428 13.30 -5.29 -10.18
C THR A 428 14.25 -6.02 -9.22
N ASP A 429 15.56 -5.81 -9.38
CA ASP A 429 16.62 -6.37 -8.54
C ASP A 429 17.14 -5.38 -7.48
N GLY A 430 16.43 -4.26 -7.28
CA GLY A 430 16.70 -3.22 -6.29
C GLY A 430 17.74 -2.17 -6.72
N GLN A 431 18.37 -2.30 -7.90
CA GLN A 431 19.38 -1.35 -8.35
C GLN A 431 18.78 0.02 -8.72
N ILE A 432 19.66 1.03 -8.82
CA ILE A 432 19.32 2.44 -9.07
C ILE A 432 18.37 2.95 -7.97
N PHE A 433 17.10 3.19 -8.28
CA PHE A 433 16.08 3.67 -7.34
C PHE A 433 15.07 2.58 -6.96
N GLY A 434 15.33 1.31 -7.29
CA GLY A 434 14.46 0.20 -6.89
C GLY A 434 14.26 0.08 -5.37
N GLU A 435 15.26 0.47 -4.57
CA GLU A 435 15.17 0.55 -3.11
C GLU A 435 14.10 1.53 -2.61
N LEU A 436 13.77 2.59 -3.37
CA LEU A 436 12.81 3.61 -2.92
C LEU A 436 11.42 3.01 -2.67
N ILE A 437 11.03 1.96 -3.39
CA ILE A 437 9.72 1.31 -3.22
C ILE A 437 9.52 0.75 -1.80
N ASN A 438 10.60 0.48 -1.07
CA ASN A 438 10.53 0.01 0.30
C ASN A 438 9.97 1.07 1.27
N TYR A 439 10.00 2.36 0.93
CA TYR A 439 9.36 3.43 1.70
C TYR A 439 7.83 3.33 1.75
N LYS A 440 7.20 2.42 1.00
CA LYS A 440 5.78 2.05 1.24
C LYS A 440 5.55 1.45 2.64
N LYS A 441 6.61 0.98 3.29
CA LYS A 441 6.58 0.37 4.63
C LYS A 441 7.12 1.36 5.66
N LEU A 442 6.33 1.61 6.70
CA LEU A 442 6.70 2.50 7.80
C LEU A 442 8.03 2.12 8.47
N ASP A 443 8.28 0.82 8.69
CA ASP A 443 9.51 0.36 9.33
C ASP A 443 10.77 0.63 8.50
N TYR A 444 10.66 0.69 7.17
CA TYR A 444 11.77 1.05 6.31
C TYR A 444 12.09 2.54 6.43
N TYR A 445 11.07 3.40 6.44
CA TYR A 445 11.25 4.83 6.73
C TYR A 445 11.90 5.05 8.10
N ARG A 446 11.45 4.32 9.14
CA ARG A 446 12.01 4.44 10.49
C ARG A 446 13.50 4.11 10.57
N GLN A 447 13.96 3.17 9.75
CA GLN A 447 15.37 2.76 9.67
C GLN A 447 16.20 3.69 8.78
N HIS A 448 15.58 4.31 7.78
CA HIS A 448 16.25 5.12 6.77
C HIS A 448 15.58 6.50 6.56
N PRO A 449 15.47 7.36 7.58
CA PRO A 449 14.71 8.62 7.45
C PRO A 449 15.48 9.76 6.76
N VAL A 450 16.73 9.53 6.34
CA VAL A 450 17.65 10.57 5.87
C VAL A 450 18.28 10.19 4.54
N ILE A 451 18.34 11.16 3.63
CA ILE A 451 19.03 11.10 2.34
C ILE A 451 20.27 11.99 2.42
N LYS A 452 21.42 11.46 2.01
CA LYS A 452 22.65 12.23 1.80
C LYS A 452 22.81 12.48 0.31
N PHE A 453 22.85 13.74 -0.09
CA PHE A 453 23.12 14.14 -1.47
C PHE A 453 24.15 15.25 -1.46
N ASP A 454 25.34 14.91 -1.95
CA ASP A 454 26.42 15.85 -2.14
C ASP A 454 26.42 16.24 -3.61
N SER A 455 26.13 17.51 -3.91
CA SER A 455 26.37 18.02 -5.26
C SER A 455 27.86 18.23 -5.45
N VAL A 456 28.30 18.41 -6.70
CA VAL A 456 29.68 18.78 -6.99
C VAL A 456 30.10 20.08 -6.31
N TYR A 457 29.17 20.95 -5.87
CA TYR A 457 29.48 22.22 -5.23
C TYR A 457 29.42 22.18 -3.69
N ARG A 458 28.58 21.33 -3.10
CA ARG A 458 28.32 21.33 -1.66
C ARG A 458 27.78 20.01 -1.16
N GLU A 459 28.00 19.76 0.13
CA GLU A 459 27.42 18.63 0.84
C GLU A 459 25.98 18.93 1.28
N GLY A 460 25.16 17.89 1.34
CA GLY A 460 23.74 18.01 1.63
C GLY A 460 23.20 16.81 2.38
N THR A 461 22.52 17.08 3.50
CA THR A 461 21.74 16.08 4.24
C THR A 461 20.29 16.52 4.23
N TYR A 462 19.38 15.59 3.95
CA TYR A 462 17.96 15.83 3.77
C TYR A 462 17.14 14.84 4.59
N LYS A 463 16.19 15.33 5.37
CA LYS A 463 15.25 14.53 6.15
C LYS A 463 14.04 14.21 5.30
N ILE A 464 13.66 12.95 5.18
CA ILE A 464 12.51 12.56 4.36
C ILE A 464 11.23 13.12 4.98
N ALA A 465 10.55 13.99 4.23
CA ALA A 465 9.35 14.67 4.66
C ALA A 465 8.07 14.01 4.10
N ALA A 466 8.14 13.48 2.88
CA ALA A 466 6.99 12.85 2.23
C ALA A 466 7.39 11.68 1.33
N VAL A 467 6.47 10.72 1.22
CA VAL A 467 6.58 9.53 0.37
C VAL A 467 5.27 9.41 -0.41
N ILE A 468 5.29 9.59 -1.72
CA ILE A 468 4.07 9.81 -2.52
C ILE A 468 3.97 8.80 -3.66
N LEU A 469 2.76 8.32 -3.90
CA LEU A 469 2.39 7.55 -5.08
C LEU A 469 1.55 8.44 -6.01
N THR A 470 2.01 8.67 -7.24
CA THR A 470 1.35 9.57 -8.22
C THR A 470 1.61 9.09 -9.66
N ARG A 471 1.33 9.90 -10.67
CA ARG A 471 1.81 9.72 -12.07
C ARG A 471 2.74 10.87 -12.45
N ALA A 472 3.47 10.72 -13.56
CA ALA A 472 4.45 11.73 -13.96
C ALA A 472 3.77 13.08 -14.25
N ASP A 473 2.65 13.07 -14.95
CA ASP A 473 1.91 14.20 -15.48
C ASP A 473 0.59 14.48 -14.72
N ASP A 474 0.57 14.22 -13.41
CA ASP A 474 -0.61 14.46 -12.56
C ASP A 474 -0.90 15.97 -12.49
N PRO A 475 -2.01 16.47 -13.07
CA PRO A 475 -2.32 17.91 -13.09
C PRO A 475 -2.50 18.46 -11.67
N ASN A 476 -2.87 17.61 -10.71
CA ASN A 476 -3.08 18.01 -9.33
C ASN A 476 -1.79 17.98 -8.50
N PHE A 477 -0.68 17.44 -9.03
CA PHE A 477 0.61 17.34 -8.34
C PHE A 477 1.80 17.23 -9.31
N MET A 478 2.05 18.29 -10.07
CA MET A 478 3.17 18.42 -11.03
C MET A 478 4.53 18.60 -10.34
N TYR A 479 4.96 17.62 -9.55
CA TYR A 479 6.18 17.70 -8.73
C TYR A 479 7.47 17.89 -9.54
N HIS A 480 7.49 17.48 -10.80
CA HIS A 480 8.66 17.57 -11.67
C HIS A 480 8.84 18.98 -12.26
N ASP A 481 7.79 19.80 -12.32
CA ASP A 481 7.86 21.19 -12.74
C ASP A 481 8.11 22.14 -11.57
N PHE A 482 7.91 21.67 -10.35
CA PHE A 482 8.21 22.40 -9.13
C PHE A 482 9.71 22.37 -8.82
N ILE A 483 10.52 23.18 -9.53
CA ILE A 483 11.98 23.30 -9.34
C ILE A 483 12.34 24.60 -8.61
N GLU A 484 11.81 25.72 -9.12
CA GLU A 484 11.90 27.03 -8.50
C GLU A 484 10.49 27.60 -8.38
N PRO A 485 9.90 27.66 -7.19
CA PRO A 485 8.62 28.32 -7.02
C PRO A 485 8.76 29.80 -7.35
N LYS A 486 7.76 30.36 -8.02
CA LYS A 486 7.66 31.79 -8.34
C LYS A 486 7.59 32.64 -7.07
N ASN A 487 6.96 32.11 -6.03
CA ASN A 487 6.80 32.78 -4.74
C ASN A 487 6.62 31.77 -3.59
N ASN A 488 6.64 32.27 -2.35
CA ASN A 488 6.46 31.43 -1.15
C ASN A 488 5.12 30.70 -1.13
N GLN A 489 4.14 31.23 -1.84
CA GLN A 489 2.77 30.77 -1.78
C GLN A 489 2.55 29.57 -2.72
N GLU A 490 3.21 29.52 -3.87
CA GLU A 490 3.37 28.29 -4.67
C GLU A 490 4.09 27.19 -3.87
N MET A 491 5.08 27.55 -3.05
CA MET A 491 5.75 26.62 -2.15
C MET A 491 4.82 26.10 -1.05
N GLU A 492 3.99 26.95 -0.45
CA GLU A 492 2.97 26.52 0.52
C GLU A 492 1.95 25.57 -0.09
N GLN A 493 1.44 25.87 -1.29
CA GLN A 493 0.55 24.98 -2.04
C GLN A 493 1.21 23.63 -2.34
N PHE A 494 2.49 23.64 -2.73
CA PHE A 494 3.24 22.41 -2.98
C PHE A 494 3.39 21.57 -1.70
N ILE A 495 3.77 22.21 -0.58
CA ILE A 495 3.86 21.57 0.73
C ILE A 495 2.51 20.97 1.14
N PHE A 496 1.41 21.71 0.94
CA PHE A 496 0.08 21.24 1.24
C PHE A 496 -0.31 20.01 0.41
N LYS A 497 -0.15 20.10 -0.92
CA LYS A 497 -0.43 18.97 -1.83
C LYS A 497 0.42 17.76 -1.50
N MET A 498 1.68 17.97 -1.11
CA MET A 498 2.60 16.94 -0.64
C MET A 498 2.10 16.26 0.64
N GLN A 499 1.68 17.04 1.65
CA GLN A 499 1.16 16.53 2.92
C GLN A 499 -0.14 15.72 2.75
N GLN A 500 -1.03 16.14 1.87
CA GLN A 500 -2.25 15.36 1.58
C GLN A 500 -1.95 13.99 0.96
N ARG A 501 -0.85 13.87 0.21
CA ARG A 501 -0.53 12.71 -0.63
C ARG A 501 0.46 11.74 0.00
N THR A 502 1.18 12.16 1.04
CA THR A 502 2.20 11.31 1.65
C THR A 502 1.57 10.05 2.23
N LEU A 503 2.17 8.89 1.94
CA LEU A 503 1.83 7.58 2.49
C LEU A 503 2.25 7.45 3.95
N ILE A 504 3.17 8.29 4.42
CA ILE A 504 3.72 8.30 5.77
C ILE A 504 3.63 9.72 6.32
N ASN A 505 2.93 9.88 7.44
CA ASN A 505 2.95 11.09 8.23
C ASN A 505 4.25 11.12 9.03
N THR A 506 5.19 11.96 8.58
CA THR A 506 6.50 12.14 9.20
C THR A 506 6.47 13.25 10.26
N THR A 507 7.46 13.29 11.13
CA THR A 507 7.69 14.39 12.07
C THR A 507 8.46 15.55 11.44
N VAL A 508 8.82 15.43 10.15
CA VAL A 508 9.68 16.37 9.45
C VAL A 508 8.81 17.47 8.86
N ASP A 509 8.93 18.67 9.42
CA ASP A 509 8.27 19.84 8.88
C ASP A 509 8.97 20.36 7.61
N VAL A 510 8.17 21.00 6.74
CA VAL A 510 8.62 21.72 5.56
C VAL A 510 7.98 23.10 5.58
N ARG A 511 8.78 24.14 5.35
CA ARG A 511 8.38 25.55 5.38
C ARG A 511 8.79 26.25 4.09
N PRO A 512 8.14 27.37 3.74
CA PRO A 512 8.61 28.22 2.66
C PRO A 512 10.05 28.65 2.88
N GLY A 513 10.85 28.57 1.81
CA GLY A 513 12.29 28.84 1.85
C GLY A 513 13.17 27.63 2.17
N ASP A 514 12.61 26.51 2.63
CA ASP A 514 13.37 25.26 2.75
C ASP A 514 13.80 24.75 1.37
N LYS A 515 14.95 24.06 1.33
CA LYS A 515 15.45 23.38 0.13
C LYS A 515 15.02 21.92 0.14
N LEU A 516 14.52 21.44 -0.98
CA LEU A 516 13.99 20.09 -1.16
C LEU A 516 14.86 19.27 -2.09
N ILE A 517 14.80 17.95 -1.92
CA ILE A 517 15.28 16.96 -2.86
C ILE A 517 14.12 16.02 -3.18
N THR A 518 13.86 15.77 -4.46
CA THR A 518 12.78 14.90 -4.91
C THR A 518 13.36 13.74 -5.71
N LEU A 519 13.23 12.52 -5.21
CA LEU A 519 13.66 11.32 -5.89
C LEU A 519 12.45 10.68 -6.58
N SER A 520 12.51 10.53 -7.91
CA SER A 520 11.40 10.00 -8.70
C SER A 520 11.78 8.71 -9.43
N THR A 521 10.91 7.71 -9.32
CA THR A 521 11.05 6.43 -10.02
C THR A 521 9.71 5.86 -10.48
N CYS A 522 9.74 4.83 -11.34
CA CYS A 522 8.54 4.14 -11.81
C CYS A 522 7.92 3.29 -10.69
N ASP A 523 6.60 3.23 -10.61
CA ASP A 523 5.88 2.25 -9.78
C ASP A 523 4.96 1.39 -10.67
N TYR A 524 4.44 0.30 -10.11
CA TYR A 524 3.58 -0.64 -10.84
C TYR A 524 2.26 -0.95 -10.10
N SER A 525 1.91 -0.18 -9.05
CA SER A 525 0.72 -0.40 -8.24
C SER A 525 -0.58 -0.04 -8.93
N PHE A 526 -0.55 0.83 -9.94
CA PHE A 526 -1.72 1.14 -10.78
C PHE A 526 -1.31 1.46 -12.21
N ARG A 527 -2.29 1.43 -13.11
CA ARG A 527 -2.14 1.67 -14.55
C ARG A 527 -3.23 2.60 -15.04
N ASP A 528 -3.02 3.12 -16.24
CA ASP A 528 -4.05 3.84 -16.96
C ASP A 528 -5.26 2.91 -17.18
N PRO A 529 -6.47 3.28 -16.73
CA PRO A 529 -7.66 2.43 -16.82
C PRO A 529 -8.11 2.22 -18.28
N GLU A 530 -7.87 3.16 -19.19
CA GLU A 530 -8.29 3.07 -20.59
C GLU A 530 -7.27 2.31 -21.45
N THR A 531 -5.99 2.65 -21.29
CA THR A 531 -4.91 2.15 -22.16
C THR A 531 -4.13 0.99 -21.56
N ASN A 532 -4.32 0.71 -20.27
CA ASN A 532 -3.57 -0.29 -19.47
C ASN A 532 -2.05 -0.06 -19.45
N GLN A 533 -1.61 1.15 -19.79
CA GLN A 533 -0.21 1.56 -19.77
C GLN A 533 0.28 1.79 -18.33
N ARG A 534 1.59 1.63 -18.12
CA ARG A 534 2.22 1.85 -16.82
C ARG A 534 2.50 3.33 -16.62
N ILE A 535 1.67 3.98 -15.82
CA ILE A 535 1.75 5.43 -15.56
C ILE A 535 2.25 5.77 -14.15
N ALA A 536 2.21 4.82 -13.22
CA ALA A 536 2.52 5.08 -11.83
C ALA A 536 3.99 5.49 -11.60
N ARG A 537 4.17 6.42 -10.65
CA ARG A 537 5.42 6.97 -10.17
C ARG A 537 5.46 6.93 -8.65
N PHE A 538 6.64 6.63 -8.13
CA PHE A 538 6.94 6.65 -6.71
C PHE A 538 7.92 7.78 -6.43
N VAL A 539 7.55 8.69 -5.53
CA VAL A 539 8.26 9.94 -5.28
C VAL A 539 8.62 10.02 -3.80
N VAL A 540 9.88 10.26 -3.50
CA VAL A 540 10.36 10.49 -2.12
C VAL A 540 10.90 11.91 -2.04
N ILE A 541 10.34 12.73 -1.15
CA ILE A 541 10.72 14.13 -0.98
C ILE A 541 11.43 14.30 0.36
N GLY A 542 12.66 14.80 0.32
CA GLY A 542 13.46 15.16 1.49
C GLY A 542 13.63 16.67 1.62
N ARG A 543 13.67 17.16 2.84
CA ARG A 543 13.87 18.57 3.20
C ARG A 543 15.27 18.73 3.80
N LYS A 544 16.06 19.65 3.26
CA LYS A 544 17.46 19.86 3.65
C LYS A 544 17.54 20.24 5.13
N VAL A 545 18.52 19.69 5.83
CA VAL A 545 18.79 20.05 7.23
C VAL A 545 19.17 21.53 7.29
N ARG A 546 18.47 22.29 8.15
CA ARG A 546 18.71 23.73 8.31
C ARG A 546 20.03 23.97 9.03
N LEU A 547 20.61 25.15 8.87
CA LEU A 547 21.85 25.51 9.56
C LEU A 547 21.66 25.42 11.08
N GLY A 548 22.47 24.59 11.74
CA GLY A 548 22.38 24.35 13.19
C GLY A 548 21.33 23.33 13.64
N GLU A 549 20.54 22.77 12.72
CA GLU A 549 19.59 21.68 13.01
C GLU A 549 20.31 20.33 13.04
N SER A 550 19.95 19.43 13.99
CA SER A 550 20.43 18.05 13.98
C SER A 550 19.95 17.30 12.73
N ALA A 551 20.75 16.39 12.19
CA ALA A 551 20.34 15.51 11.10
C ALA A 551 19.41 14.37 11.55
N GLU A 552 19.28 14.12 12.86
CA GLU A 552 18.41 13.08 13.40
C GLU A 552 16.92 13.40 13.17
N VAL A 553 16.13 12.35 13.00
CA VAL A 553 14.68 12.42 12.77
C VAL A 553 13.99 11.60 13.85
N ASP A 554 12.98 12.18 14.50
CA ASP A 554 12.11 11.43 15.41
C ASP A 554 11.18 10.53 14.60
N THR A 555 11.55 9.26 14.48
CA THR A 555 10.77 8.28 13.71
C THR A 555 9.76 7.51 14.56
N ALA A 556 9.77 7.69 15.89
CA ALA A 556 8.85 7.00 16.80
C ALA A 556 7.41 7.47 16.60
N ASN A 557 7.23 8.78 16.38
CA ASN A 557 5.93 9.41 16.12
C ASN A 557 5.47 9.33 14.66
N ALA A 558 6.29 8.77 13.76
CA ALA A 558 5.89 8.58 12.38
C ALA A 558 4.86 7.45 12.26
N GLN A 559 3.82 7.68 11.45
CA GLN A 559 2.71 6.76 11.25
C GLN A 559 2.38 6.62 9.77
N LEU A 560 1.83 5.48 9.36
CA LEU A 560 1.22 5.39 8.03
C LEU A 560 0.10 6.42 7.96
N ASN A 561 0.05 7.17 6.87
CA ASN A 561 -1.10 8.02 6.62
C ASN A 561 -2.30 7.09 6.38
N PRO A 562 -3.36 7.15 7.20
CA PRO A 562 -4.52 6.30 7.00
C PRO A 562 -5.34 6.70 5.76
N ASN A 563 -5.15 7.91 5.24
CA ASN A 563 -5.94 8.44 4.13
C ASN A 563 -5.11 9.34 3.19
N PRO A 564 -4.07 8.79 2.52
CA PRO A 564 -3.32 9.54 1.53
C PRO A 564 -4.21 9.82 0.31
N LEU A 565 -4.21 11.05 -0.17
CA LEU A 565 -4.83 11.41 -1.44
C LEU A 565 -4.02 10.78 -2.58
N LEU A 566 -4.62 9.83 -3.29
CA LEU A 566 -4.04 9.18 -4.46
C LEU A 566 -4.51 9.85 -5.76
N PRO A 567 -3.79 9.72 -6.89
CA PRO A 567 -4.23 10.28 -8.17
C PRO A 567 -5.56 9.65 -8.63
N GLY A 568 -6.37 10.40 -9.37
CA GLY A 568 -7.69 9.94 -9.86
C GLY A 568 -7.63 8.55 -10.52
N ASP A 569 -6.64 8.35 -11.40
CA ASP A 569 -6.41 7.10 -12.13
C ASP A 569 -6.20 5.88 -11.20
N TYR A 570 -5.71 6.09 -9.99
CA TYR A 570 -5.59 5.00 -9.00
C TYR A 570 -6.98 4.48 -8.60
N TYR A 571 -7.91 5.38 -8.31
CA TYR A 571 -9.28 5.01 -7.94
C TYR A 571 -10.02 4.38 -9.12
N ASP A 572 -9.82 4.93 -10.32
CA ASP A 572 -10.42 4.38 -11.53
C ASP A 572 -9.87 2.98 -11.84
N TYR A 573 -8.55 2.81 -11.79
CA TYR A 573 -7.91 1.51 -12.03
C TYR A 573 -8.30 0.45 -10.99
N THR A 574 -8.35 0.81 -9.71
CA THR A 574 -8.78 -0.11 -8.65
C THR A 574 -10.25 -0.45 -8.78
N SER A 575 -11.10 0.51 -9.17
CA SER A 575 -12.51 0.25 -9.47
C SER A 575 -12.69 -0.62 -10.72
N MET A 576 -11.83 -0.47 -11.74
CA MET A 576 -11.84 -1.32 -12.93
C MET A 576 -11.42 -2.76 -12.60
N LEU A 577 -10.43 -2.95 -11.73
CA LEU A 577 -10.03 -4.29 -11.27
C LEU A 577 -11.15 -4.94 -10.46
N ALA A 578 -11.86 -4.17 -9.63
CA ALA A 578 -13.04 -4.64 -8.93
C ALA A 578 -14.19 -4.97 -9.91
N SER A 579 -14.44 -4.11 -10.90
CA SER A 579 -15.54 -4.30 -11.87
C SER A 579 -15.27 -5.39 -12.91
N SER A 580 -14.03 -5.58 -13.33
CA SER A 580 -13.64 -6.71 -14.20
C SER A 580 -13.65 -8.06 -13.48
N SER A 581 -13.58 -8.04 -12.14
CA SER A 581 -13.88 -9.21 -11.31
C SER A 581 -15.39 -9.44 -11.10
N SER A 582 -16.24 -8.42 -11.32
CA SER A 582 -17.69 -8.47 -11.14
C SER A 582 -18.50 -8.54 -12.45
N SER A 583 -17.94 -8.22 -13.63
CA SER A 583 -18.59 -8.37 -14.94
C SER A 583 -18.74 -9.83 -15.39
N GLU A 584 -18.12 -10.78 -14.69
CA GLU A 584 -18.43 -12.21 -14.80
C GLU A 584 -19.66 -12.62 -13.94
N SER A 585 -20.34 -11.69 -13.24
CA SER A 585 -21.48 -12.00 -12.32
C SER A 585 -22.86 -11.67 -12.87
N SER A 586 -22.97 -10.78 -13.84
CA SER A 586 -24.19 -9.99 -14.03
C SER A 586 -24.89 -10.22 -15.37
N SER A 587 -24.71 -11.38 -16.00
CA SER A 587 -25.45 -11.75 -17.20
C SER A 587 -26.17 -13.09 -17.06
N GLU A 588 -27.10 -13.20 -16.11
CA GLU A 588 -28.25 -14.12 -16.23
C GLU A 588 -29.26 -13.86 -15.10
N SER A 589 -30.26 -13.01 -15.35
CA SER A 589 -31.63 -13.27 -14.91
C SER A 589 -32.57 -12.19 -15.45
N SER A 590 -33.31 -12.52 -16.51
CA SER A 590 -34.66 -12.01 -16.79
C SER A 590 -35.25 -12.83 -17.93
N SER A 591 -36.00 -13.88 -17.61
CA SER A 591 -37.38 -14.08 -18.09
C SER A 591 -37.87 -15.52 -17.95
N GLU A 592 -39.16 -15.63 -17.63
CA GLU A 592 -40.09 -16.74 -17.90
C GLU A 592 -40.34 -17.81 -16.81
N SER A 593 -41.27 -17.47 -15.92
CA SER A 593 -42.55 -18.16 -15.66
C SER A 593 -42.62 -19.69 -15.79
N LEU A 594 -42.92 -20.33 -14.66
CA LEU A 594 -43.46 -21.68 -14.53
C LEU A 594 -44.92 -21.77 -15.00
N PRO A 595 -45.36 -22.96 -15.45
CA PRO A 595 -46.62 -23.49 -14.96
C PRO A 595 -46.47 -24.90 -14.33
N GLU A 596 -47.12 -25.02 -13.17
CA GLU A 596 -47.91 -26.14 -12.64
C GLU A 596 -47.51 -27.60 -12.92
N SER A 597 -47.37 -28.38 -11.85
CA SER A 597 -48.08 -29.67 -11.73
C SER A 597 -48.22 -30.16 -10.28
N GLU A 598 -49.49 -30.25 -9.89
CA GLU A 598 -50.15 -31.31 -9.13
C GLU A 598 -49.88 -31.52 -7.63
N SER A 599 -50.95 -31.14 -6.92
CA SER A 599 -51.48 -31.61 -5.63
C SER A 599 -51.37 -33.14 -5.43
N SER A 600 -51.33 -33.66 -4.21
CA SER A 600 -52.51 -33.70 -3.35
C SER A 600 -52.27 -34.34 -1.97
N SER A 601 -53.20 -33.99 -1.08
CA SER A 601 -53.66 -34.66 0.14
C SER A 601 -53.06 -34.26 1.50
N SER A 602 -53.74 -33.28 2.09
CA SER A 602 -54.07 -33.04 3.51
C SER A 602 -54.62 -34.32 4.23
N PRO A 603 -54.94 -34.36 5.55
CA PRO A 603 -55.63 -33.29 6.30
C PRO A 603 -55.35 -33.14 7.82
N SER A 604 -55.96 -32.07 8.36
CA SER A 604 -56.52 -31.96 9.72
C SER A 604 -55.50 -31.80 10.86
N ASP A 605 -55.73 -31.10 11.96
CA ASP A 605 -56.93 -30.52 12.57
C ASP A 605 -56.47 -29.59 13.72
N SER A 606 -57.35 -28.68 14.14
CA SER A 606 -57.62 -28.23 15.54
C SER A 606 -56.45 -27.86 16.49
N SER A 607 -56.53 -26.92 17.42
CA SER A 607 -57.56 -26.02 17.96
C SER A 607 -56.88 -25.30 19.13
N GLU A 608 -57.21 -24.03 19.35
CA GLU A 608 -57.81 -23.53 20.60
C GLU A 608 -56.83 -23.02 21.68
N GLU A 609 -56.98 -21.71 21.95
CA GLU A 609 -57.35 -21.13 23.26
C GLU A 609 -56.45 -21.40 24.49
N GLU A 610 -56.21 -20.50 25.44
CA GLU A 610 -56.79 -19.21 25.81
C GLU A 610 -55.95 -18.63 26.99
N TRP A 611 -56.22 -17.35 27.30
CA TRP A 611 -56.22 -16.70 28.62
C TRP A 611 -54.93 -16.29 29.38
N SER A 612 -54.51 -15.04 29.13
CA SER A 612 -54.70 -13.83 29.97
C SER A 612 -54.14 -13.63 31.41
N SER A 613 -54.02 -12.31 31.69
CA SER A 613 -54.01 -11.56 32.97
C SER A 613 -52.62 -11.27 33.55
N SER A 614 -52.16 -10.02 33.44
CA SER A 614 -52.34 -8.88 34.37
C SER A 614 -51.14 -8.82 35.34
N GLU A 615 -50.65 -7.73 35.92
CA GLU A 615 -51.08 -6.37 36.22
C GLU A 615 -49.78 -5.66 36.72
N SER A 616 -49.44 -4.46 36.21
CA SER A 616 -49.49 -3.16 36.91
C SER A 616 -48.29 -2.74 37.79
N SER A 617 -48.06 -1.42 37.72
CA SER A 617 -47.48 -0.48 38.70
C SER A 617 -46.02 -0.03 38.56
N GLU A 618 -45.88 1.28 38.32
CA GLU A 618 -44.76 2.15 38.70
C GLU A 618 -44.46 2.10 40.23
N PRO A 619 -43.37 2.74 40.69
CA PRO A 619 -43.56 4.10 41.20
C PRO A 619 -42.41 5.08 40.95
N SER A 620 -42.71 6.34 41.24
CA SER A 620 -41.88 7.53 41.21
C SER A 620 -41.19 7.86 42.55
N SER A 621 -40.19 8.74 42.44
CA SER A 621 -39.86 9.86 43.35
C SER A 621 -38.79 9.76 44.46
N SER A 622 -37.85 10.71 44.35
CA SER A 622 -37.41 11.71 45.36
C SER A 622 -36.13 11.51 46.19
N GLU A 623 -35.28 12.55 46.06
CA GLU A 623 -34.53 13.30 47.09
C GLU A 623 -33.47 12.58 47.97
N SER A 624 -32.22 13.04 47.92
CA SER A 624 -31.75 14.14 48.78
C SER A 624 -30.22 14.33 48.72
N SER A 625 -29.87 15.56 49.07
CA SER A 625 -28.60 16.27 49.18
C SER A 625 -27.59 15.73 50.21
N SER A 626 -26.31 16.06 50.02
CA SER A 626 -25.48 16.63 51.09
C SER A 626 -24.24 17.35 50.54
N GLU A 627 -24.07 18.58 51.02
CA GLU A 627 -22.93 19.49 50.85
C GLU A 627 -21.77 19.13 51.80
N SER A 628 -20.55 19.59 51.47
CA SER A 628 -19.87 20.71 52.17
C SER A 628 -18.36 20.57 52.43
N SER A 629 -17.75 21.76 52.50
CA SER A 629 -16.42 22.21 52.99
C SER A 629 -15.27 22.22 51.96
N GLU A 630 -14.93 23.37 51.36
CA GLU A 630 -14.31 24.62 51.89
C GLU A 630 -12.79 24.55 52.10
N SER A 631 -12.06 25.39 51.35
CA SER A 631 -11.10 26.35 51.92
C SER A 631 -10.83 27.49 50.94
N GLN A 632 -11.20 28.72 51.36
CA GLN A 632 -10.77 30.02 50.85
C GLN A 632 -9.27 30.23 51.23
N SER A 633 -8.46 31.21 50.79
CA SER A 633 -8.58 32.57 50.24
C SER A 633 -7.15 33.05 49.90
N SER A 634 -6.97 34.02 48.98
CA SER A 634 -6.38 35.35 49.29
C SER A 634 -6.07 36.17 48.02
N GLU A 635 -6.87 37.24 47.90
CA GLU A 635 -6.65 38.60 47.41
C GLU A 635 -5.27 39.12 46.92
N SER A 636 -5.34 39.82 45.77
CA SER A 636 -5.10 41.27 45.58
C SER A 636 -3.88 41.77 44.77
N SER A 637 -4.21 42.67 43.83
CA SER A 637 -3.60 44.00 43.55
C SER A 637 -2.94 44.20 42.17
N GLU A 638 -3.58 45.02 41.32
CA GLU A 638 -2.96 45.84 40.25
C GLU A 638 -2.44 47.19 40.83
N PRO A 639 -2.06 48.22 40.03
CA PRO A 639 -0.83 48.51 39.25
C PRO A 639 -0.20 49.85 39.78
N PRO A 640 0.39 50.85 39.05
CA PRO A 640 1.00 51.05 37.70
C PRO A 640 2.35 51.88 37.79
N PRO A 641 2.72 52.92 36.98
CA PRO A 641 2.67 53.23 35.53
C PRO A 641 4.04 53.77 34.92
N SER A 642 3.97 54.23 33.66
CA SER A 642 4.76 55.33 33.00
C SER A 642 5.98 54.91 32.16
N SER A 643 6.34 55.54 31.03
CA SER A 643 5.82 56.66 30.22
C SER A 643 6.73 56.84 28.98
N SER A 644 6.28 57.67 28.02
CA SER A 644 7.05 58.53 27.08
C SER A 644 7.85 57.86 25.95
N GLU A 645 8.02 58.41 24.74
CA GLU A 645 7.38 59.47 23.91
C GLU A 645 8.34 59.60 22.70
N SER A 646 7.81 59.89 21.50
CA SER A 646 8.43 60.70 20.42
C SER A 646 9.75 60.20 19.77
N SER A 647 10.14 60.50 18.54
CA SER A 647 9.63 61.36 17.45
C SER A 647 10.45 61.08 16.18
N GLU A 648 9.87 61.52 15.08
CA GLU A 648 10.33 61.66 13.68
C GLU A 648 11.77 62.22 13.51
N GLU A 649 12.46 61.83 12.42
CA GLU A 649 12.70 62.68 11.23
C GLU A 649 13.73 62.05 10.27
N GLU A 650 13.47 62.23 8.96
CA GLU A 650 14.40 62.00 7.85
C GLU A 650 15.59 63.00 7.84
N PRO A 651 16.58 62.83 6.94
CA PRO A 651 16.51 63.68 5.74
C PRO A 651 16.97 63.04 4.41
N SER A 652 16.42 63.65 3.37
CA SER A 652 16.53 63.46 1.91
C SER A 652 17.82 63.95 1.21
N SER A 653 17.93 63.58 -0.09
CA SER A 653 18.56 64.24 -1.26
C SER A 653 20.03 63.87 -1.62
N SER A 654 20.50 63.71 -2.88
CA SER A 654 19.95 63.83 -4.25
C SER A 654 20.93 63.30 -5.34
N SER A 655 20.38 62.89 -6.50
CA SER A 655 20.91 62.88 -7.90
C SER A 655 22.10 61.94 -8.25
N SER A 656 22.17 61.24 -9.40
CA SER A 656 21.67 61.50 -10.76
C SER A 656 21.57 60.22 -11.64
N GLU A 657 20.78 60.33 -12.71
CA GLU A 657 20.19 59.39 -13.68
C GLU A 657 21.15 58.58 -14.60
N GLU A 658 20.71 57.38 -15.02
CA GLU A 658 20.60 56.97 -16.45
C GLU A 658 19.73 55.67 -16.56
N GLU A 659 18.64 55.71 -17.33
CA GLU A 659 17.71 54.59 -17.61
C GLU A 659 18.21 53.62 -18.70
N PRO A 660 17.76 52.35 -18.68
CA PRO A 660 17.38 51.62 -19.89
C PRO A 660 15.94 51.01 -19.82
N PRO A 661 15.31 50.66 -20.97
CA PRO A 661 13.87 50.34 -21.07
C PRO A 661 13.57 48.82 -21.15
N PRO A 662 12.27 48.46 -21.21
CA PRO A 662 11.42 48.11 -20.08
C PRO A 662 11.60 46.64 -19.63
N GLU A 663 11.76 46.43 -18.33
CA GLU A 663 11.55 45.12 -17.71
C GLU A 663 10.06 44.83 -17.63
N ASN A 664 9.64 43.67 -18.13
CA ASN A 664 8.34 43.12 -17.80
C ASN A 664 8.45 42.54 -16.37
N SER A 665 8.34 43.43 -15.39
CA SER A 665 8.39 43.12 -13.97
C SER A 665 7.01 42.63 -13.50
N SER A 666 6.90 41.35 -13.15
CA SER A 666 5.92 40.92 -12.15
C SER A 666 6.66 40.39 -10.93
N SER A 667 7.06 41.32 -10.07
CA SER A 667 7.27 41.01 -8.65
C SER A 667 5.95 40.50 -8.08
N GLY A 668 5.92 39.34 -7.43
CA GLY A 668 4.67 38.82 -6.89
C GLY A 668 4.87 37.79 -5.77
N GLY A 669 5.15 38.25 -4.55
CA GLY A 669 4.25 37.82 -3.47
C GLY A 669 2.90 38.40 -3.84
N GLY A 670 1.80 37.63 -3.76
CA GLY A 670 0.49 38.15 -4.16
C GLY A 670 0.25 39.47 -3.46
N GLY A 671 0.46 40.57 -4.17
CA GLY A 671 0.10 41.89 -3.70
C GLY A 671 -1.42 41.96 -3.63
N PRO A 672 -1.96 43.13 -3.30
CA PRO A 672 -3.38 43.39 -3.54
C PRO A 672 -3.69 43.02 -5.00
N ILE A 673 -4.64 42.11 -5.19
CA ILE A 673 -5.21 41.84 -6.51
C ILE A 673 -6.25 42.93 -6.76
N ASP A 674 -6.03 43.75 -7.77
CA ASP A 674 -6.96 44.80 -8.17
C ASP A 674 -8.16 44.19 -8.91
N MET A 675 -9.26 44.94 -8.99
CA MET A 675 -10.52 44.45 -9.58
C MET A 675 -10.38 43.98 -11.03
N ASP A 676 -9.52 44.66 -11.79
CA ASP A 676 -9.35 44.48 -13.23
C ASP A 676 -8.18 43.54 -13.57
N ASP A 677 -7.50 42.99 -12.55
CA ASP A 677 -6.41 42.03 -12.75
C ASP A 677 -6.94 40.71 -13.32
N LEU A 678 -6.12 40.05 -14.14
CA LEU A 678 -6.45 38.75 -14.71
C LEU A 678 -6.04 37.63 -13.75
N VAL A 679 -7.00 36.74 -13.49
CA VAL A 679 -6.85 35.56 -12.63
C VAL A 679 -7.28 34.31 -13.40
N TYR A 680 -6.78 33.16 -12.98
CA TYR A 680 -7.06 31.86 -13.57
C TYR A 680 -7.96 31.04 -12.63
N ILE A 681 -9.12 30.62 -13.13
CA ILE A 681 -10.05 29.72 -12.45
C ILE A 681 -10.17 28.45 -13.27
N ASP A 682 -9.71 27.31 -12.74
CA ASP A 682 -9.69 26.02 -13.45
C ASP A 682 -8.99 26.10 -14.83
N GLY A 683 -7.95 26.93 -14.93
CA GLY A 683 -7.16 27.15 -16.15
C GLY A 683 -7.76 28.12 -17.17
N GLU A 684 -8.94 28.70 -16.89
CA GLU A 684 -9.56 29.74 -17.70
C GLU A 684 -9.34 31.13 -17.10
N GLU A 685 -9.14 32.13 -17.95
CA GLU A 685 -8.81 33.51 -17.56
C GLU A 685 -10.07 34.37 -17.32
N TYR A 686 -10.09 35.10 -16.20
CA TYR A 686 -11.17 35.99 -15.79
C TYR A 686 -10.62 37.28 -15.19
N GLU A 687 -11.38 38.39 -15.29
CA GLU A 687 -11.16 39.56 -14.44
C GLU A 687 -11.45 39.19 -12.98
N ALA A 688 -10.56 39.55 -12.06
CA ALA A 688 -10.62 39.15 -10.65
C ALA A 688 -11.96 39.45 -10.00
N TYR A 689 -12.50 40.66 -10.23
CA TYR A 689 -13.79 41.05 -9.66
C TYR A 689 -14.96 40.21 -10.17
N ASP A 690 -15.00 39.94 -11.49
CA ASP A 690 -16.05 39.10 -12.06
C ASP A 690 -15.89 37.64 -11.61
N ALA A 691 -14.65 37.16 -11.45
CA ALA A 691 -14.36 35.83 -10.94
C ALA A 691 -14.88 35.65 -9.51
N VAL A 692 -14.47 36.53 -8.57
CA VAL A 692 -14.93 36.48 -7.18
C VAL A 692 -16.45 36.58 -7.11
N ALA A 693 -17.06 37.51 -7.85
CA ALA A 693 -18.52 37.65 -7.85
C ALA A 693 -19.24 36.40 -8.38
N ARG A 694 -18.70 35.72 -9.39
CA ARG A 694 -19.26 34.48 -9.92
C ARG A 694 -19.17 33.31 -8.94
N ILE A 695 -18.03 33.19 -8.26
CA ILE A 695 -17.81 32.16 -7.25
C ILE A 695 -18.76 32.41 -6.09
N VAL A 696 -18.80 33.63 -5.54
CA VAL A 696 -19.73 33.98 -4.44
C VAL A 696 -21.19 33.74 -4.83
N MET A 697 -21.59 34.05 -6.06
CA MET A 697 -22.94 33.75 -6.54
C MET A 697 -23.23 32.25 -6.62
N ASN A 698 -22.24 31.45 -7.03
CA ASN A 698 -22.36 30.00 -7.07
C ASN A 698 -22.52 29.42 -5.66
N GLU A 699 -21.66 29.86 -4.74
CA GLU A 699 -21.60 29.37 -3.36
C GLU A 699 -22.81 29.79 -2.52
N THR A 700 -23.25 31.04 -2.61
CA THR A 700 -24.34 31.58 -1.76
C THR A 700 -25.74 31.51 -2.41
N GLY A 701 -25.80 31.18 -3.70
CA GLY A 701 -27.05 31.23 -4.49
C GLY A 701 -27.66 32.63 -4.66
N GLY A 702 -27.04 33.68 -4.09
CA GLY A 702 -27.54 35.05 -4.12
C GLY A 702 -28.73 35.33 -3.19
N THR A 703 -29.00 34.45 -2.23
CA THR A 703 -30.12 34.56 -1.27
C THR A 703 -29.69 34.77 0.19
N PHE A 704 -28.38 34.78 0.43
CA PHE A 704 -27.82 34.95 1.78
C PHE A 704 -27.87 36.41 2.21
N GLU A 705 -27.78 36.63 3.53
CA GLU A 705 -27.67 37.96 4.12
C GLU A 705 -26.41 38.68 3.62
N THR A 706 -26.45 40.01 3.68
CA THR A 706 -25.37 40.84 3.11
C THR A 706 -24.04 40.59 3.81
N GLU A 707 -24.02 40.50 5.14
CA GLU A 707 -22.79 40.26 5.91
C GLU A 707 -22.21 38.86 5.66
N SER A 708 -23.05 37.84 5.52
CA SER A 708 -22.59 36.49 5.12
C SER A 708 -22.03 36.46 3.70
N THR A 709 -22.67 37.19 2.77
CA THR A 709 -22.18 37.31 1.39
C THR A 709 -20.82 38.04 1.34
N LYS A 710 -20.62 39.04 2.20
CA LYS A 710 -19.31 39.71 2.36
C LYS A 710 -18.26 38.77 2.94
N ALA A 711 -18.57 38.02 4.00
CA ALA A 711 -17.64 37.04 4.58
C ALA A 711 -17.21 36.00 3.52
N GLN A 712 -18.16 35.50 2.71
CA GLN A 712 -17.85 34.61 1.60
C GLN A 712 -16.96 35.28 0.53
N ALA A 713 -17.18 36.57 0.24
CA ALA A 713 -16.35 37.32 -0.71
C ALA A 713 -14.91 37.47 -0.21
N VAL A 714 -14.72 37.85 1.06
CA VAL A 714 -13.40 37.95 1.69
C VAL A 714 -12.72 36.59 1.73
N ALA A 715 -13.42 35.51 2.05
CA ALA A 715 -12.85 34.16 2.05
C ALA A 715 -12.39 33.72 0.64
N VAL A 716 -13.18 33.99 -0.41
CA VAL A 716 -12.81 33.70 -1.80
C VAL A 716 -11.62 34.56 -2.24
N TYR A 717 -11.63 35.85 -1.92
CA TYR A 717 -10.52 36.77 -2.23
C TYR A 717 -9.24 36.35 -1.52
N SER A 718 -9.32 35.95 -0.24
CA SER A 718 -8.19 35.43 0.54
C SER A 718 -7.56 34.22 -0.13
N ARG A 719 -8.38 33.28 -0.63
CA ARG A 719 -7.89 32.15 -1.43
C ARG A 719 -7.23 32.60 -2.73
N LEU A 720 -7.81 33.55 -3.45
CA LEU A 720 -7.22 34.08 -4.69
C LEU A 720 -5.86 34.74 -4.45
N VAL A 721 -5.76 35.61 -3.45
CA VAL A 721 -4.52 36.28 -3.06
C VAL A 721 -3.49 35.26 -2.56
N ALA A 722 -3.90 34.34 -1.68
CA ALA A 722 -3.06 33.25 -1.19
C ALA A 722 -2.85 32.12 -2.21
N GLN A 723 -3.41 32.21 -3.41
CA GLN A 723 -3.12 31.31 -4.52
C GLN A 723 -2.53 32.04 -5.74
N GLY A 724 -2.18 33.33 -5.59
CA GLY A 724 -1.44 34.09 -6.60
C GLY A 724 -2.26 34.34 -7.85
N GLY A 725 -3.58 34.39 -7.70
CA GLY A 725 -4.52 34.54 -8.80
C GLY A 725 -4.79 33.26 -9.60
N ASP A 726 -4.34 32.08 -9.17
CA ASP A 726 -4.61 30.81 -9.88
C ASP A 726 -5.24 29.79 -8.92
N VAL A 727 -6.56 29.59 -9.03
CA VAL A 727 -7.36 28.72 -8.16
C VAL A 727 -8.15 27.69 -8.97
N SER A 728 -8.41 26.53 -8.38
CA SER A 728 -9.19 25.45 -9.00
C SER A 728 -10.30 24.94 -8.09
N GLY A 729 -11.36 24.36 -8.67
CA GLY A 729 -12.42 23.66 -7.95
C GLY A 729 -13.61 24.55 -7.57
N PHE A 730 -13.85 25.64 -8.31
CA PHE A 730 -14.99 26.52 -8.06
C PHE A 730 -16.03 26.44 -9.16
N GLY A 731 -17.30 26.39 -8.76
CA GLY A 731 -18.40 26.60 -9.70
C GLY A 731 -18.54 28.08 -10.06
N MET A 732 -18.80 28.36 -11.34
CA MET A 732 -18.92 29.72 -11.86
C MET A 732 -20.37 30.02 -12.25
N ARG A 733 -21.00 31.02 -11.61
CA ARG A 733 -22.38 31.41 -11.90
C ARG A 733 -22.51 32.92 -12.10
N ALA A 734 -23.25 33.35 -13.12
CA ALA A 734 -23.43 34.78 -13.40
C ALA A 734 -24.01 35.55 -12.19
N PRO A 735 -23.30 36.58 -11.67
CA PRO A 735 -23.67 37.27 -10.43
C PRO A 735 -24.83 38.24 -10.60
N ASN A 736 -25.66 38.36 -9.55
CA ASN A 736 -26.71 39.37 -9.46
C ASN A 736 -26.17 40.70 -8.88
N SER A 737 -27.00 41.76 -8.88
CA SER A 737 -26.59 43.09 -8.42
C SER A 737 -26.29 43.15 -6.91
N ALA A 738 -26.95 42.33 -6.09
CA ALA A 738 -26.73 42.28 -4.64
C ALA A 738 -25.34 41.69 -4.31
N VAL A 739 -25.00 40.55 -4.92
CA VAL A 739 -23.68 39.90 -4.77
C VAL A 739 -22.58 40.83 -5.26
N LYS A 740 -22.74 41.44 -6.45
CA LYS A 740 -21.77 42.44 -6.95
C LYS A 740 -21.55 43.57 -5.95
N LYS A 741 -22.61 44.11 -5.37
CA LYS A 741 -22.51 45.20 -4.38
C LYS A 741 -21.79 44.75 -3.11
N ALA A 742 -22.08 43.56 -2.61
CA ALA A 742 -21.41 43.00 -1.43
C ALA A 742 -19.92 42.76 -1.68
N VAL A 743 -19.56 42.08 -2.77
CA VAL A 743 -18.16 41.84 -3.19
C VAL A 743 -17.41 43.16 -3.34
N LYS A 744 -18.03 44.16 -3.98
CA LYS A 744 -17.42 45.48 -4.14
C LYS A 744 -17.18 46.20 -2.82
N SER A 745 -18.01 45.97 -1.80
CA SER A 745 -17.91 46.69 -0.52
C SER A 745 -16.77 46.22 0.38
N VAL A 746 -16.26 45.00 0.16
CA VAL A 746 -15.17 44.39 0.93
C VAL A 746 -13.98 44.02 0.03
N TRP A 747 -13.91 44.66 -1.15
CA TRP A 747 -12.85 44.36 -2.10
C TRP A 747 -11.50 44.78 -1.55
N GLY A 748 -10.51 43.89 -1.66
CA GLY A 748 -9.17 44.12 -1.15
C GLY A 748 -8.95 43.59 0.27
N GLU A 749 -10.01 43.23 0.99
CA GLU A 749 -9.91 42.66 2.33
C GLU A 749 -9.66 41.15 2.27
N ALA A 750 -8.73 40.67 3.09
CA ALA A 750 -8.39 39.25 3.19
C ALA A 750 -8.23 38.77 4.63
N VAL A 751 -8.39 37.46 4.86
CA VAL A 751 -8.08 36.80 6.12
C VAL A 751 -6.58 36.61 6.23
N HIS A 752 -6.00 37.15 7.30
CA HIS A 752 -4.59 37.16 7.58
C HIS A 752 -4.26 36.29 8.79
N TYR A 753 -3.19 35.49 8.69
CA TYR A 753 -2.60 34.80 9.83
C TYR A 753 -1.17 35.32 10.03
N ARG A 754 -0.90 35.90 11.21
CA ARG A 754 0.39 36.52 11.53
C ARG A 754 0.83 37.57 10.49
N GLY A 755 -0.12 38.39 10.04
CA GLY A 755 0.11 39.51 9.12
C GLY A 755 0.32 39.10 7.65
N LYS A 756 -0.15 37.92 7.23
CA LYS A 756 -0.10 37.47 5.83
C LYS A 756 -1.42 36.87 5.39
N PRO A 757 -1.91 37.15 4.17
CA PRO A 757 -3.09 36.49 3.60
C PRO A 757 -2.93 34.98 3.60
N ILE A 758 -4.00 34.25 3.91
CA ILE A 758 -3.99 32.79 3.94
C ILE A 758 -5.08 32.14 3.10
N ASP A 759 -4.79 30.92 2.63
CA ASP A 759 -5.77 30.07 1.95
C ASP A 759 -6.76 29.50 2.97
N VAL A 760 -7.98 30.04 2.96
CA VAL A 760 -9.07 29.65 3.86
C VAL A 760 -10.05 28.70 3.20
N TYR A 761 -10.53 27.70 3.93
CA TYR A 761 -11.51 26.73 3.45
C TYR A 761 -12.92 27.09 3.92
N PHE A 762 -13.90 26.77 3.10
CA PHE A 762 -15.30 26.93 3.43
C PHE A 762 -16.11 25.81 2.79
N TYR A 763 -17.29 25.57 3.34
CA TYR A 763 -18.20 24.52 2.90
C TYR A 763 -19.64 24.88 3.24
N SER A 764 -20.59 24.05 2.80
CA SER A 764 -22.01 24.42 2.82
C SER A 764 -22.64 24.47 4.22
N ILE A 765 -22.77 23.32 4.91
CA ILE A 765 -23.50 23.23 6.19
C ILE A 765 -22.70 22.36 7.17
N SER A 766 -22.49 22.84 8.39
CA SER A 766 -21.83 22.08 9.48
C SER A 766 -22.71 20.98 10.06
N ALA A 767 -22.14 20.11 10.89
CA ALA A 767 -22.88 19.15 11.72
C ALA A 767 -23.10 19.69 13.15
N GLY A 768 -23.26 21.02 13.30
CA GLY A 768 -23.34 21.74 14.58
C GLY A 768 -22.00 22.34 15.03
N ALA A 769 -20.88 21.75 14.61
CA ALA A 769 -19.54 22.30 14.80
C ALA A 769 -18.63 21.99 13.59
N THR A 770 -17.53 22.74 13.46
CA THR A 770 -16.53 22.52 12.40
C THR A 770 -15.51 21.44 12.79
N ASN A 771 -14.79 20.91 11.80
CA ASN A 771 -13.63 20.04 11.92
C ASN A 771 -12.35 20.85 11.70
N THR A 772 -11.27 20.38 12.31
CA THR A 772 -9.91 20.84 11.98
C THR A 772 -9.43 20.23 10.66
N ALA A 773 -8.46 20.88 10.02
CA ALA A 773 -7.80 20.33 8.83
C ALA A 773 -7.14 18.97 9.09
N ARG A 774 -6.71 18.71 10.34
CA ARG A 774 -6.08 17.46 10.75
C ARG A 774 -7.08 16.32 10.77
N GLU A 775 -8.29 16.57 11.25
CA GLU A 775 -9.35 15.57 11.32
C GLU A 775 -9.87 15.19 9.93
N VAL A 776 -9.91 16.15 8.99
CA VAL A 776 -10.39 15.89 7.63
C VAL A 776 -9.30 15.30 6.71
N TRP A 777 -8.07 15.82 6.79
CA TRP A 777 -7.00 15.54 5.83
C TRP A 777 -5.67 15.07 6.44
N GLY A 778 -5.56 14.95 7.77
CA GLY A 778 -4.35 14.48 8.45
C GLY A 778 -3.21 15.51 8.58
N GLY A 779 -3.36 16.70 8.00
CA GLY A 779 -2.39 17.81 8.04
C GLY A 779 -2.83 18.96 8.94
N SER A 780 -1.95 19.94 9.21
CA SER A 780 -2.32 21.16 9.93
C SER A 780 -2.29 22.34 8.95
N ILE A 781 -3.34 23.15 8.96
CA ILE A 781 -3.47 24.36 8.14
C ILE A 781 -3.63 25.52 9.13
N ALA A 782 -2.92 26.63 8.90
CA ALA A 782 -3.10 27.85 9.68
C ALA A 782 -4.60 28.25 9.68
N CYS A 783 -5.11 28.74 10.82
CA CYS A 783 -6.52 29.10 11.00
C CYS A 783 -7.55 27.94 10.95
N HIS A 784 -7.13 26.68 10.81
CA HIS A 784 -8.04 25.51 10.76
C HIS A 784 -7.63 24.44 11.77
N ASN A 785 -7.11 24.87 12.92
CA ASN A 785 -6.57 23.98 13.95
C ASN A 785 -7.51 23.79 15.14
N GLU A 786 -8.67 24.45 15.12
CA GLU A 786 -9.65 24.40 16.20
C GLU A 786 -11.03 24.09 15.62
N ASN A 787 -11.79 23.27 16.35
CA ASN A 787 -13.22 23.06 16.09
C ASN A 787 -13.96 24.27 16.67
N VAL A 788 -14.82 24.90 15.87
CA VAL A 788 -15.63 26.04 16.30
C VAL A 788 -17.11 25.72 16.21
N ASP A 789 -17.86 26.29 17.14
CA ASP A 789 -19.31 26.13 17.25
C ASP A 789 -20.01 26.70 16.01
N SER A 790 -21.05 26.04 15.53
CA SER A 790 -21.75 26.40 14.31
C SER A 790 -23.22 25.97 14.39
N HIS A 791 -23.81 26.11 15.59
CA HIS A 791 -25.16 25.64 15.90
C HIS A 791 -26.26 26.25 15.00
N TRP A 792 -26.03 27.43 14.42
CA TRP A 792 -26.94 28.04 13.44
C TRP A 792 -27.25 27.15 12.23
N ASP A 793 -26.34 26.23 11.89
CA ASP A 793 -26.56 25.26 10.82
C ASP A 793 -27.71 24.29 11.14
N GLU A 794 -28.03 24.06 12.41
CA GLU A 794 -29.06 23.08 12.82
C GLU A 794 -30.47 23.49 12.39
N ASP A 795 -30.71 24.79 12.26
CA ASP A 795 -32.00 25.37 11.84
C ASP A 795 -32.20 25.38 10.32
N GLU A 796 -31.17 25.02 9.55
CA GLU A 796 -31.22 25.12 8.10
C GLU A 796 -31.99 23.96 7.46
N PRO A 797 -32.88 24.21 6.47
CA PRO A 797 -33.70 23.16 5.86
C PRO A 797 -32.90 22.00 5.25
N GLY A 798 -31.63 22.23 4.91
CA GLY A 798 -30.69 21.25 4.37
C GLY A 798 -29.82 20.53 5.39
N TYR A 799 -29.97 20.82 6.70
CA TYR A 799 -29.16 20.25 7.77
C TYR A 799 -29.32 18.75 7.87
N LYS A 800 -30.57 18.27 7.99
CA LYS A 800 -30.90 16.85 8.15
C LYS A 800 -31.50 16.28 6.88
N VAL A 801 -30.73 15.47 6.16
CA VAL A 801 -31.16 14.88 4.89
C VAL A 801 -31.15 13.37 4.98
N ARG A 802 -32.22 12.73 4.51
CA ARG A 802 -32.32 11.26 4.43
C ARG A 802 -32.05 10.78 3.01
N LYS A 803 -31.15 9.80 2.89
CA LYS A 803 -30.90 9.04 1.67
C LYS A 803 -31.28 7.59 1.92
N THR A 804 -32.27 7.11 1.17
CA THR A 804 -32.71 5.72 1.27
C THR A 804 -32.07 4.89 0.17
N MET A 805 -31.55 3.73 0.54
CA MET A 805 -30.91 2.77 -0.36
C MET A 805 -31.50 1.39 -0.09
N THR A 806 -31.54 0.51 -1.09
CA THR A 806 -31.92 -0.89 -0.81
C THR A 806 -30.78 -1.59 -0.08
N ARG A 807 -31.08 -2.70 0.61
CA ARG A 807 -30.03 -3.52 1.24
C ARG A 807 -29.01 -3.99 0.22
N ASP A 808 -29.48 -4.50 -0.91
CA ASP A 808 -28.64 -4.98 -2.00
C ASP A 808 -27.72 -3.86 -2.52
N ASP A 809 -28.24 -2.64 -2.73
CA ASP A 809 -27.40 -1.50 -3.14
C ASP A 809 -26.27 -1.20 -2.15
N VAL A 810 -26.53 -1.34 -0.84
CA VAL A 810 -25.54 -1.08 0.20
C VAL A 810 -24.51 -2.21 0.26
N ILE A 811 -24.96 -3.47 0.18
CA ILE A 811 -24.10 -4.65 0.09
C ILE A 811 -23.17 -4.51 -1.11
N ASP A 812 -23.71 -4.23 -2.29
CA ASP A 812 -22.96 -4.08 -3.53
C ASP A 812 -21.93 -2.95 -3.42
N ARG A 813 -22.33 -1.77 -2.92
CA ARG A 813 -21.40 -0.63 -2.77
C ARG A 813 -20.29 -0.92 -1.77
N VAL A 814 -20.61 -1.56 -0.66
CA VAL A 814 -19.62 -1.93 0.37
C VAL A 814 -18.68 -3.00 -0.18
N TYR A 815 -19.20 -4.01 -0.88
CA TYR A 815 -18.41 -5.05 -1.50
C TYR A 815 -17.49 -4.48 -2.60
N ASP A 816 -18.02 -3.69 -3.52
CA ASP A 816 -17.29 -3.08 -4.64
C ASP A 816 -16.15 -2.17 -4.17
N LYS A 817 -16.36 -1.42 -3.08
CA LYS A 817 -15.41 -0.40 -2.63
C LYS A 817 -14.50 -0.86 -1.51
N LEU A 818 -14.97 -1.76 -0.63
CA LEU A 818 -14.22 -2.19 0.56
C LEU A 818 -13.86 -3.68 0.55
N GLY A 819 -14.45 -4.48 -0.36
CA GLY A 819 -14.25 -5.92 -0.45
C GLY A 819 -14.85 -6.71 0.71
N VAL A 820 -15.89 -6.17 1.35
CA VAL A 820 -16.60 -6.78 2.48
C VAL A 820 -17.97 -7.22 2.01
N ASP A 821 -18.28 -8.49 2.15
CA ASP A 821 -19.62 -9.01 1.89
C ASP A 821 -20.48 -8.88 3.16
N LEU A 822 -21.57 -8.14 3.04
CA LEU A 822 -22.53 -7.89 4.13
C LEU A 822 -23.76 -8.82 4.06
N SER A 823 -23.86 -9.69 3.05
CA SER A 823 -25.04 -10.53 2.81
C SER A 823 -25.38 -11.46 3.98
N ASP A 824 -24.34 -12.00 4.62
CA ASP A 824 -24.45 -12.91 5.77
C ASP A 824 -24.22 -12.21 7.12
N VAL A 825 -24.02 -10.89 7.12
CA VAL A 825 -23.77 -10.10 8.34
C VAL A 825 -25.10 -9.59 8.90
N PRO A 826 -25.37 -9.76 10.21
CA PRO A 826 -26.54 -9.16 10.86
C PRO A 826 -26.57 -7.64 10.69
N ASP A 827 -27.76 -7.07 10.46
CA ASP A 827 -27.97 -5.64 10.19
C ASP A 827 -27.27 -4.71 11.18
N ASP A 828 -27.37 -5.04 12.46
CA ASP A 828 -26.78 -4.30 13.58
C ASP A 828 -25.25 -4.35 13.61
N GLU A 829 -24.64 -5.25 12.85
CA GLU A 829 -23.18 -5.41 12.72
C GLU A 829 -22.63 -4.88 11.38
N TRP A 830 -23.48 -4.35 10.49
CA TRP A 830 -23.03 -3.83 9.19
C TRP A 830 -22.03 -2.70 9.33
N PHE A 831 -22.28 -1.78 10.26
CA PHE A 831 -21.45 -0.61 10.50
C PHE A 831 -21.30 -0.39 12.01
N THR A 832 -20.10 0.00 12.42
CA THR A 832 -19.80 0.41 13.80
C THR A 832 -18.98 1.69 13.71
N VAL A 833 -19.34 2.72 14.47
CA VAL A 833 -18.50 3.92 14.60
C VAL A 833 -17.52 3.68 15.74
N ASP A 834 -16.22 3.70 15.43
CA ASP A 834 -15.15 3.49 16.40
C ASP A 834 -14.76 4.80 17.10
N SER A 835 -14.81 5.93 16.38
CA SER A 835 -14.52 7.27 16.90
C SER A 835 -15.23 8.37 16.10
N TYR A 836 -15.40 9.52 16.75
CA TYR A 836 -15.89 10.76 16.15
C TYR A 836 -14.80 11.83 16.16
N THR A 837 -14.85 12.76 15.20
CA THR A 837 -14.05 14.00 15.24
C THR A 837 -14.58 14.95 16.32
N GLY A 838 -13.81 15.99 16.66
CA GLY A 838 -14.26 17.07 17.54
C GLY A 838 -15.53 17.78 17.03
N GLY A 839 -15.72 17.84 15.71
CA GLY A 839 -16.92 18.38 15.07
C GLY A 839 -18.10 17.40 14.95
N GLY A 840 -18.03 16.20 15.53
CA GLY A 840 -19.12 15.23 15.54
C GLY A 840 -19.28 14.39 14.26
N TYR A 841 -18.27 14.37 13.37
CA TYR A 841 -18.29 13.55 12.16
C TYR A 841 -17.76 12.15 12.45
N ASN A 842 -18.24 11.13 11.72
CA ASN A 842 -17.71 9.77 11.84
C ASN A 842 -16.22 9.77 11.40
N ASP A 843 -15.30 9.57 12.34
CA ASP A 843 -13.86 9.57 12.08
C ASP A 843 -13.43 8.17 11.62
N ARG A 844 -13.48 7.20 12.53
CA ARG A 844 -13.16 5.79 12.24
C ARG A 844 -14.40 4.93 12.34
N MET A 845 -14.52 4.00 11.41
CA MET A 845 -15.63 3.06 11.34
C MET A 845 -15.14 1.66 11.03
N THR A 846 -15.83 0.66 11.57
CA THR A 846 -15.68 -0.74 11.21
C THR A 846 -16.91 -1.20 10.40
N VAL A 847 -16.68 -1.91 9.31
CA VAL A 847 -17.71 -2.43 8.40
C VAL A 847 -17.68 -3.95 8.41
N GLY A 848 -18.84 -4.56 8.62
CA GLY A 848 -19.02 -6.02 8.68
C GLY A 848 -18.18 -6.72 9.76
N GLY A 849 -17.86 -6.01 10.85
CA GLY A 849 -17.02 -6.51 11.95
C GLY A 849 -15.54 -6.77 11.60
N VAL A 850 -15.13 -6.64 10.33
CA VAL A 850 -13.80 -7.08 9.86
C VAL A 850 -12.95 -5.97 9.25
N LYS A 851 -13.58 -4.93 8.68
CA LYS A 851 -12.89 -3.92 7.88
C LYS A 851 -12.94 -2.55 8.51
N ARG A 852 -11.79 -2.01 8.88
CA ARG A 852 -11.67 -0.61 9.31
C ARG A 852 -11.61 0.34 8.11
N THR A 853 -12.32 1.46 8.22
CA THR A 853 -12.43 2.55 7.25
C THR A 853 -12.68 3.89 7.98
N THR A 854 -12.95 4.97 7.24
CA THR A 854 -13.33 6.28 7.79
C THR A 854 -14.71 6.71 7.34
N GLY A 855 -15.36 7.60 8.11
CA GLY A 855 -16.64 8.17 7.69
C GLY A 855 -16.53 8.98 6.39
N ARG A 856 -15.37 9.57 6.12
CA ARG A 856 -15.08 10.25 4.84
C ARG A 856 -15.08 9.28 3.67
N VAL A 857 -14.40 8.14 3.77
CA VAL A 857 -14.41 7.12 2.71
C VAL A 857 -15.82 6.58 2.50
N MET A 858 -16.56 6.33 3.60
CA MET A 858 -17.95 5.91 3.53
C MET A 858 -18.81 6.95 2.80
N ARG A 859 -18.64 8.24 3.12
CA ARG A 859 -19.33 9.35 2.46
C ARG A 859 -18.99 9.46 0.97
N GLU A 860 -17.71 9.61 0.63
CA GLU A 860 -17.25 10.05 -0.70
C GLU A 860 -17.20 8.88 -1.69
N SER A 861 -16.73 7.72 -1.25
CA SER A 861 -16.38 6.61 -2.14
C SER A 861 -17.41 5.48 -2.15
N VAL A 862 -18.10 5.25 -1.03
CA VAL A 862 -18.99 4.08 -0.86
C VAL A 862 -20.46 4.48 -1.05
N LEU A 863 -20.98 5.33 -0.16
CA LEU A 863 -22.41 5.61 -0.04
C LEU A 863 -22.86 6.87 -0.78
N GLY A 864 -21.94 7.78 -1.11
CA GLY A 864 -22.26 9.05 -1.78
C GLY A 864 -23.17 9.94 -0.93
N LEU A 865 -22.73 10.23 0.30
CA LEU A 865 -23.47 11.00 1.30
C LEU A 865 -23.06 12.48 1.28
N ARG A 866 -23.91 13.36 1.83
CA ARG A 866 -23.64 14.81 1.89
C ARG A 866 -22.50 15.15 2.83
N SER A 867 -22.35 14.41 3.92
CA SER A 867 -21.32 14.61 4.95
C SER A 867 -20.87 13.28 5.54
N ALA A 868 -19.77 13.31 6.30
CA ALA A 868 -19.31 12.18 7.10
C ALA A 868 -20.01 12.10 8.47
N ALA A 869 -20.87 13.06 8.81
CA ALA A 869 -21.73 13.01 9.98
C ALA A 869 -23.05 12.35 9.57
N PHE A 870 -23.17 11.04 9.81
CA PHE A 870 -24.36 10.30 9.43
C PHE A 870 -24.66 9.14 10.36
N GLU A 871 -25.95 8.81 10.42
CA GLU A 871 -26.52 7.66 11.12
C GLU A 871 -27.27 6.79 10.10
N TRP A 872 -27.58 5.56 10.47
CA TRP A 872 -28.35 4.65 9.63
C TRP A 872 -29.40 3.90 10.44
N GLU A 873 -30.51 3.60 9.79
CA GLU A 873 -31.56 2.74 10.32
C GLU A 873 -32.03 1.75 9.25
N PHE A 874 -32.40 0.55 9.69
CA PHE A 874 -32.95 -0.48 8.82
C PHE A 874 -34.47 -0.44 8.86
N SER A 875 -35.09 -0.44 7.68
CA SER A 875 -36.54 -0.44 7.52
C SER A 875 -36.94 -1.44 6.43
N GLY A 876 -37.08 -2.71 6.82
CA GLY A 876 -37.35 -3.81 5.89
C GLY A 876 -36.18 -4.02 4.94
N ASN A 877 -36.44 -4.03 3.62
CA ASN A 877 -35.39 -4.19 2.60
C ASN A 877 -34.62 -2.88 2.28
N LYS A 878 -34.65 -1.89 3.16
CA LYS A 878 -34.04 -0.57 2.94
C LYS A 878 -33.18 -0.15 4.11
N VAL A 879 -32.10 0.54 3.78
CA VAL A 879 -31.26 1.26 4.73
C VAL A 879 -31.48 2.75 4.50
N ILE A 880 -31.79 3.47 5.58
CA ILE A 880 -32.01 4.92 5.54
C ILE A 880 -30.82 5.57 6.21
N PHE A 881 -29.98 6.24 5.43
CA PHE A 881 -28.89 7.06 5.94
C PHE A 881 -29.40 8.47 6.22
N THR A 882 -29.26 8.91 7.45
CA THR A 882 -29.57 10.28 7.86
C THR A 882 -28.25 11.04 8.00
N THR A 883 -28.00 11.97 7.10
CA THR A 883 -26.80 12.82 7.10
C THR A 883 -27.11 14.16 7.74
N TYR A 884 -26.17 14.65 8.56
CA TYR A 884 -26.19 15.95 9.21
C TYR A 884 -25.15 16.86 8.55
N GLY A 885 -25.56 18.03 8.10
CA GLY A 885 -24.73 18.98 7.36
C GLY A 885 -24.42 18.56 5.91
N TYR A 886 -23.58 19.36 5.26
CA TYR A 886 -23.13 19.18 3.89
C TYR A 886 -21.73 19.77 3.70
N GLY A 887 -20.73 18.91 3.54
CA GLY A 887 -19.37 19.33 3.24
C GLY A 887 -18.34 18.51 3.99
N HIS A 888 -17.09 18.95 3.90
CA HIS A 888 -15.97 18.35 4.65
C HIS A 888 -15.93 18.81 6.12
N GLY A 889 -16.61 19.91 6.46
CA GLY A 889 -16.70 20.38 7.83
C GLY A 889 -15.58 21.32 8.27
N CYS A 890 -14.61 21.66 7.41
CA CYS A 890 -13.40 22.40 7.81
C CYS A 890 -13.43 23.86 7.33
N GLY A 891 -13.17 24.80 8.24
CA GLY A 891 -13.22 26.24 7.98
C GLY A 891 -14.62 26.83 8.11
N MET A 892 -14.96 27.82 7.28
CA MET A 892 -16.24 28.53 7.42
C MET A 892 -17.43 27.74 6.89
N SER A 893 -18.46 27.58 7.73
CA SER A 893 -19.78 27.11 7.28
C SER A 893 -20.54 28.26 6.60
N GLN A 894 -20.93 28.08 5.34
CA GLN A 894 -21.66 29.07 4.56
C GLN A 894 -23.02 29.39 5.20
N HIS A 895 -23.78 28.35 5.53
CA HIS A 895 -25.09 28.51 6.15
C HIS A 895 -24.97 28.95 7.61
N GLY A 896 -23.96 28.48 8.34
CA GLY A 896 -23.66 28.95 9.69
C GLY A 896 -23.33 30.45 9.71
N ALA A 897 -22.50 30.94 8.78
CA ALA A 897 -22.22 32.36 8.58
C ALA A 897 -23.50 33.17 8.26
N ASN A 898 -24.41 32.58 7.49
CA ASN A 898 -25.70 33.20 7.17
C ASN A 898 -26.62 33.29 8.39
N GLY A 899 -26.62 32.29 9.27
CA GLY A 899 -27.31 32.34 10.55
C GLY A 899 -26.75 33.40 11.49
N MET A 900 -25.41 33.47 11.62
CA MET A 900 -24.74 34.54 12.37
C MET A 900 -25.13 35.93 11.83
N ALA A 901 -25.14 36.12 10.51
CA ALA A 901 -25.54 37.39 9.92
C ALA A 901 -27.02 37.77 10.25
N ARG A 902 -27.93 36.79 10.35
CA ARG A 902 -29.32 37.04 10.78
C ARG A 902 -29.42 37.43 12.26
N ASP A 903 -28.51 36.93 13.09
CA ASP A 903 -28.38 37.29 14.49
C ASP A 903 -27.67 38.64 14.72
N GLY A 904 -27.21 39.27 13.63
CA GLY A 904 -26.69 40.64 13.63
C GLY A 904 -25.16 40.73 13.72
N TYR A 905 -24.44 39.61 13.60
CA TYR A 905 -22.98 39.62 13.49
C TYR A 905 -22.55 40.21 12.15
N ASP A 906 -21.50 41.01 12.16
CA ASP A 906 -20.89 41.51 10.94
C ASP A 906 -19.94 40.48 10.30
N TYR A 907 -19.51 40.75 9.07
CA TYR A 907 -18.66 39.81 8.32
C TYR A 907 -17.27 39.60 8.94
N ILE A 908 -16.75 40.56 9.70
CA ILE A 908 -15.45 40.42 10.38
C ILE A 908 -15.62 39.46 11.55
N GLU A 909 -16.65 39.68 12.38
CA GLU A 909 -16.98 38.80 13.50
C GLU A 909 -17.24 37.36 13.03
N ILE A 910 -17.92 37.18 11.89
CA ILE A 910 -18.13 35.88 11.26
C ILE A 910 -16.79 35.22 10.89
N LEU A 911 -15.89 35.95 10.22
CA LEU A 911 -14.62 35.40 9.77
C LEU A 911 -13.69 35.07 10.95
N GLU A 912 -13.61 35.94 11.96
CA GLU A 912 -12.80 35.70 13.16
C GLU A 912 -13.32 34.51 13.97
N HIS A 913 -14.64 34.28 13.98
CA HIS A 913 -15.25 33.10 14.59
C HIS A 913 -14.86 31.81 13.86
N TYR A 914 -14.95 31.76 12.53
CA TYR A 914 -14.61 30.56 11.76
C TYR A 914 -13.10 30.33 11.56
N TYR A 915 -12.30 31.37 11.69
CA TYR A 915 -10.85 31.34 11.52
C TYR A 915 -10.15 31.89 12.78
N PRO A 916 -10.14 31.12 13.89
CA PRO A 916 -9.61 31.59 15.15
C PRO A 916 -8.11 31.91 15.07
N GLY A 917 -7.73 33.07 15.63
CA GLY A 917 -6.36 33.58 15.65
C GLY A 917 -5.93 34.31 14.39
N CYS A 918 -6.89 34.73 13.56
CA CYS A 918 -6.69 35.37 12.26
C CYS A 918 -7.42 36.72 12.25
N SER A 919 -6.91 37.69 11.49
CA SER A 919 -7.48 39.04 11.35
C SER A 919 -8.04 39.25 9.96
N VAL A 920 -8.98 40.18 9.80
CA VAL A 920 -9.42 40.67 8.50
C VAL A 920 -8.80 42.04 8.28
N GLU A 921 -8.01 42.18 7.21
CA GLU A 921 -7.24 43.39 6.87
C GLU A 921 -7.38 43.75 5.39
#